data_AF-A0A157SLC1-F1
#
_entry.id   AF-A0A157SLC1-F1
#
_cell.length_a   1.000
_cell.length_b   1.000
_cell.length_c   1.000
_cell.angle_alpha   90.00
_cell.angle_beta   90.00
_cell.angle_gamma   90.00
#
_symmetry.space_group_name_H-M   'P 1'
#
loop_
_entity.id
_entity.type
_entity.pdbx_description
1 polymer ?
#
loop_
_entity_poly.entity_id
_entity_poly.type
_entity_poly.pdbx_seq_one_letter_code
_entity_poly.pdbx_strand_id
1 'polypeptide(L)'
;MHYGYRAAWRALFVLLWLVAGTLGSLTVSSPARAQAMCTGGGAFGAVGDSISVSISTCSTFFTNTLQDRSTPRWGGLVAAMGDLVRGPANCGIGSGNTTNGCMPSPQVLATPNASYSFSTELINSGVVTITLQSVTNASAATDAMTLYTFQGAQDVRIASSNANSAFSFSFTLPTAAPSPTLTAVSPNNGPTAGGTSVTLTGTHLSDASALTFGGAAATIVSRSSTAITATTPVHAEGVVDVAVTTPGGSATYPGGFTYIGAPTLSSATPSSGPAAGGTRVTLTGANLGAATSVTFGAVVATIASNTATSVVVTAPAHAAGAVDIAITTAGGSATLPSGYTYIGEPTLSSISPATGPAAGGTRVAITGTHLTSASSVTFDGVPGVITANSATSISVTTPAHAAGAVAVTVTTAGGTASGTFTYAAPVLAATPQAGVLPDGTVGAAYSQVFQFSGGTAPYSVTVSGTPPAGLAFEAATLTLKGTPTAAASSNFILQVSDSAGVRGDFAYTLAVAQPRPVANPVSVNATAGTATAVVLNLSGGVATRVDVATQARHGIATASGTTITYTANAGFAGQDEFTYTATSAAGTSAPATVTVNVAAAVLTLSPQPGALPGSTVGAAYTQAVSASGGQGPYRYAVAGALPAGLVLSDAGISGTPTEAGSYAFTVTATDANGVQGQASYTLQSAGPMPVAISRSVQVMAGTAATVDLAEGASGGPFTAAALVDAPQPAEGQAVLSAAEGQFRMAFTAAPLATGSVIVRYTLSNAWHTSAAAAITFTIVQRPDPSKDVEVIGLVTAQAQTAQRFATTQISNFGSRLERLHDEGLRQADSFDIQVGANTIGRRDRGAMRDGDARQGSPIAQALGAVPASALPRLSAGKTDARDTRPVPGRLAFWTGGFVNLGTSDTDSIRLDRTLVGISGGADYRYSRHLVAGIGLGYGRESTDIGQHGTHTRGQAVSGAVYASYHPGAVFVDGLLGMSYLDFDSRRHVTVTGAQAEGRRTGAQVFGSLTSGYEFRGDKLLLSPYGRLQAAWTRLKGFREHGAGAFDLTYADQDLSLLAGVAGMRSEYLIPTSWGAFALNGRLEYTRSFTGRSRAAVGYADTDATPYAIDVLGLSQDAVSAQLGVEAQWRRNVAIGISYQNTYGFDQNARDHAFRIRFRTRF
;
A
#
# COMPACT_ATOMS: atom_id res chain seq x y z
N MET A 1 -39.72 -53.15 8.35
CA MET A 1 -40.43 -54.35 7.86
C MET A 1 -39.58 -55.00 6.76
N HIS A 2 -39.69 -56.31 6.55
CA HIS A 2 -38.87 -57.07 5.58
C HIS A 2 -39.57 -57.27 4.23
N TYR A 3 -38.80 -57.81 3.27
CA TYR A 3 -39.17 -58.32 1.94
C TYR A 3 -39.46 -57.32 0.82
N GLY A 4 -38.98 -57.65 -0.38
CA GLY A 4 -39.34 -57.00 -1.63
C GLY A 4 -38.20 -56.37 -2.44
N TYR A 5 -37.33 -57.20 -3.04
CA TYR A 5 -37.01 -57.25 -4.48
C TYR A 5 -35.53 -57.43 -4.86
N ARG A 6 -35.24 -58.55 -5.55
CA ARG A 6 -34.10 -58.68 -6.46
C ARG A 6 -34.56 -58.32 -7.88
N ALA A 7 -34.19 -57.13 -8.35
CA ALA A 7 -34.17 -56.77 -9.77
C ALA A 7 -33.17 -55.63 -9.99
N ALA A 8 -32.53 -55.59 -11.17
CA ALA A 8 -31.72 -54.47 -11.66
C ALA A 8 -30.72 -53.81 -10.67
N TRP A 9 -29.65 -54.53 -10.30
CA TRP A 9 -28.42 -53.92 -9.78
C TRP A 9 -27.34 -53.84 -10.87
N ARG A 10 -26.42 -52.86 -10.75
CA ARG A 10 -25.25 -52.58 -11.61
C ARG A 10 -25.50 -51.83 -12.93
N ALA A 11 -25.91 -50.56 -12.82
CA ALA A 11 -25.71 -49.56 -13.89
C ALA A 11 -25.44 -48.12 -13.37
N LEU A 12 -25.08 -47.94 -12.09
CA LEU A 12 -24.85 -46.60 -11.49
C LEU A 12 -24.00 -46.68 -10.21
N PHE A 13 -22.66 -46.65 -10.28
CA PHE A 13 -21.82 -46.55 -9.06
C PHE A 13 -20.35 -46.08 -9.28
N VAL A 14 -20.13 -45.03 -10.08
CA VAL A 14 -18.82 -44.31 -10.11
C VAL A 14 -19.04 -42.80 -10.21
N LEU A 15 -19.33 -42.14 -9.09
CA LEU A 15 -18.78 -40.82 -8.71
C LEU A 15 -19.12 -40.50 -7.24
N LEU A 16 -18.18 -39.86 -6.54
CA LEU A 16 -18.23 -39.35 -5.16
C LEU A 16 -18.67 -40.31 -4.03
N TRP A 17 -17.67 -40.87 -3.34
CA TRP A 17 -17.63 -40.92 -1.87
C TRP A 17 -16.22 -40.44 -1.46
N LEU A 18 -16.02 -39.14 -1.31
CA LEU A 18 -16.15 -38.30 -0.09
C LEU A 18 -14.92 -38.34 0.85
N VAL A 19 -14.65 -37.22 1.51
CA VAL A 19 -13.34 -36.88 2.12
C VAL A 19 -13.39 -36.88 3.65
N ALA A 20 -12.52 -37.67 4.28
CA ALA A 20 -11.94 -37.50 5.63
C ALA A 20 -10.82 -38.54 5.80
N GLY A 21 -9.72 -38.33 6.55
CA GLY A 21 -9.26 -37.14 7.26
C GLY A 21 -7.80 -37.33 7.72
N THR A 22 -7.14 -36.25 8.16
CA THR A 22 -5.71 -36.19 8.53
C THR A 22 -5.38 -36.81 9.91
N LEU A 23 -4.15 -37.33 10.11
CA LEU A 23 -3.25 -36.96 11.23
C LEU A 23 -1.93 -37.77 11.27
N GLY A 24 -0.80 -37.10 11.56
CA GLY A 24 0.48 -37.68 12.02
C GLY A 24 1.37 -38.36 10.95
N SER A 25 2.71 -38.34 11.05
CA SER A 25 3.61 -37.62 11.96
C SER A 25 5.02 -37.47 11.37
N LEU A 26 5.80 -36.47 11.83
CA LEU A 26 7.21 -36.28 11.45
C LEU A 26 8.11 -37.43 11.96
N THR A 27 9.16 -37.73 11.18
CA THR A 27 10.52 -37.89 11.74
C THR A 27 11.60 -37.55 10.71
N VAL A 28 12.69 -36.93 11.18
CA VAL A 28 13.93 -36.69 10.41
C VAL A 28 15.02 -37.56 11.00
N SER A 29 15.66 -38.42 10.19
CA SER A 29 16.97 -39.00 10.52
C SER A 29 17.69 -39.63 9.32
N SER A 30 18.60 -38.87 8.72
CA SER A 30 19.95 -39.37 8.38
C SER A 30 20.66 -39.88 9.66
N PRO A 31 21.67 -40.79 9.64
CA PRO A 31 22.79 -40.69 8.70
C PRO A 31 23.56 -41.97 8.27
N ALA A 32 24.34 -41.79 7.19
CA ALA A 32 25.69 -42.29 6.86
C ALA A 32 26.29 -43.54 7.55
N ARG A 33 26.99 -44.36 6.74
CA ARG A 33 28.47 -44.57 6.73
C ARG A 33 28.87 -45.68 5.73
N ALA A 34 30.12 -45.85 5.28
CA ALA A 34 31.23 -44.93 4.94
C ALA A 34 32.44 -45.76 4.44
N GLN A 35 33.30 -45.17 3.58
CA GLN A 35 34.72 -45.56 3.37
C GLN A 35 35.00 -46.96 2.75
N ALA A 36 36.16 -47.25 2.12
CA ALA A 36 37.16 -46.42 1.43
C ALA A 36 38.14 -47.28 0.60
N MET A 37 38.84 -46.63 -0.35
CA MET A 37 40.23 -46.87 -0.79
C MET A 37 40.68 -48.19 -1.49
N CYS A 38 41.50 -47.99 -2.54
CA CYS A 38 42.61 -48.86 -3.02
C CYS A 38 42.26 -50.22 -3.69
N THR A 39 43.03 -50.79 -4.64
CA THR A 39 44.22 -50.35 -5.44
C THR A 39 44.47 -51.29 -6.63
N GLY A 40 44.95 -50.76 -7.77
CA GLY A 40 45.63 -51.53 -8.84
C GLY A 40 44.75 -52.45 -9.73
N GLY A 41 45.24 -53.01 -10.84
CA GLY A 41 46.52 -52.76 -11.53
C GLY A 41 46.99 -53.93 -12.43
N GLY A 42 47.29 -53.66 -13.71
CA GLY A 42 47.80 -54.65 -14.69
C GLY A 42 46.69 -55.51 -15.36
N ALA A 43 46.66 -55.89 -16.65
CA ALA A 43 47.51 -55.82 -17.86
C ALA A 43 48.06 -57.19 -18.35
N PHE A 44 47.90 -57.44 -19.67
CA PHE A 44 48.28 -58.64 -20.44
C PHE A 44 47.56 -59.95 -20.06
N GLY A 45 47.39 -60.94 -20.95
CA GLY A 45 47.81 -61.05 -22.35
C GLY A 45 46.90 -61.99 -23.17
N ALA A 46 47.23 -62.20 -24.45
CA ALA A 46 46.45 -63.02 -25.39
C ALA A 46 46.93 -64.48 -25.49
N VAL A 47 46.16 -65.36 -26.16
CA VAL A 47 46.59 -66.41 -27.13
C VAL A 47 45.41 -67.39 -27.45
N GLY A 48 45.32 -67.88 -28.71
CA GLY A 48 44.41 -68.96 -29.15
C GLY A 48 44.99 -70.37 -28.90
N ASP A 49 44.38 -71.49 -29.30
CA ASP A 49 43.32 -71.72 -30.28
C ASP A 49 42.46 -72.97 -29.93
N SER A 50 41.52 -73.28 -30.83
CA SER A 50 40.63 -74.47 -30.98
C SER A 50 41.24 -75.87 -30.67
N ILE A 51 40.51 -77.00 -30.54
CA ILE A 51 39.54 -77.62 -31.48
C ILE A 51 38.60 -78.69 -30.81
N SER A 52 37.31 -78.71 -31.22
CA SER A 52 36.37 -79.88 -31.40
C SER A 52 35.46 -80.52 -30.30
N VAL A 53 34.42 -81.18 -30.87
CA VAL A 53 33.52 -82.26 -30.39
C VAL A 53 32.17 -81.85 -29.76
N SER A 54 31.11 -82.52 -30.23
CA SER A 54 29.72 -82.47 -29.73
C SER A 54 29.27 -83.88 -29.32
N ILE A 55 28.28 -83.99 -28.41
CA ILE A 55 27.17 -84.98 -28.45
C ILE A 55 26.18 -84.72 -27.28
N SER A 56 24.92 -85.15 -27.44
CA SER A 56 23.79 -85.04 -26.48
C SER A 56 23.91 -86.01 -25.29
N THR A 57 23.18 -85.87 -24.16
CA THR A 57 21.76 -86.25 -23.96
C THR A 57 21.23 -85.91 -22.55
N CYS A 58 19.89 -85.78 -22.40
CA CYS A 58 19.01 -86.12 -21.24
C CYS A 58 19.36 -85.74 -19.76
N SER A 59 18.43 -85.43 -18.85
CA SER A 59 16.96 -85.22 -18.95
C SER A 59 16.32 -84.65 -17.64
N THR A 60 15.32 -83.76 -17.80
CA THR A 60 14.09 -83.54 -16.96
C THR A 60 14.12 -83.43 -15.42
N PHE A 61 13.62 -82.29 -14.91
CA PHE A 61 12.44 -82.13 -13.99
C PHE A 61 12.04 -80.62 -14.05
N PHE A 62 10.85 -80.17 -14.50
CA PHE A 62 9.51 -80.12 -13.85
C PHE A 62 9.50 -79.47 -12.45
N THR A 63 8.58 -78.57 -12.05
CA THR A 63 7.34 -77.91 -12.61
C THR A 63 7.35 -76.40 -12.20
N ASN A 64 6.47 -75.45 -12.60
CA ASN A 64 5.25 -75.28 -13.44
C ASN A 64 5.27 -73.81 -14.00
N THR A 65 4.46 -73.22 -14.92
CA THR A 65 3.03 -73.29 -15.37
C THR A 65 2.01 -72.64 -14.39
N LEU A 66 0.99 -71.81 -14.72
CA LEU A 66 0.16 -71.46 -15.90
C LEU A 66 -0.10 -69.90 -15.95
N GLN A 67 -0.18 -69.19 -17.09
CA GLN A 67 -1.31 -68.98 -18.05
C GLN A 67 -2.51 -68.15 -17.50
N ASP A 68 -3.28 -67.34 -18.25
CA ASP A 68 -3.29 -66.99 -19.71
C ASP A 68 -4.03 -65.64 -20.01
N ARG A 69 -4.02 -65.20 -21.28
CA ARG A 69 -5.04 -64.47 -22.15
C ARG A 69 -6.30 -63.77 -21.56
N SER A 70 -6.95 -62.77 -22.20
CA SER A 70 -6.72 -62.01 -23.47
C SER A 70 -7.75 -60.88 -23.76
N THR A 71 -7.31 -59.84 -24.51
CA THR A 71 -8.05 -59.09 -25.59
C THR A 71 -9.34 -58.27 -25.24
N PRO A 72 -10.01 -57.53 -26.18
CA PRO A 72 -9.46 -56.34 -26.88
C PRO A 72 -10.41 -55.12 -27.14
N ARG A 73 -9.82 -53.90 -27.20
CA ARG A 73 -10.08 -52.76 -28.14
C ARG A 73 -11.48 -52.09 -28.28
N TRP A 74 -11.47 -50.98 -29.06
CA TRP A 74 -12.55 -50.08 -29.52
C TRP A 74 -13.05 -49.07 -28.47
N GLY A 75 -13.36 -47.80 -28.77
CA GLY A 75 -13.44 -47.03 -30.04
C GLY A 75 -14.72 -46.16 -30.02
N GLY A 76 -14.82 -44.92 -30.52
CA GLY A 76 -13.96 -44.08 -31.36
C GLY A 76 -14.83 -43.39 -32.43
N LEU A 77 -14.82 -42.05 -32.53
CA LEU A 77 -15.57 -41.19 -33.48
C LEU A 77 -14.91 -39.79 -33.43
N VAL A 78 -14.80 -38.95 -34.46
CA VAL A 78 -14.93 -38.98 -35.95
C VAL A 78 -14.29 -37.63 -36.43
N ALA A 79 -13.94 -37.23 -37.67
CA ALA A 79 -14.11 -37.58 -39.10
C ALA A 79 -12.95 -36.85 -39.87
N ALA A 80 -12.61 -37.04 -41.15
CA ALA A 80 -12.85 -38.03 -42.22
C ALA A 80 -11.87 -37.71 -43.40
N MET A 81 -11.90 -38.50 -44.48
CA MET A 81 -11.02 -38.46 -45.68
C MET A 81 -9.55 -38.86 -45.40
N GLY A 82 -8.87 -39.63 -46.26
CA GLY A 82 -9.31 -40.37 -47.46
C GLY A 82 -8.09 -41.03 -48.14
N ASP A 83 -8.26 -42.25 -48.65
CA ASP A 83 -7.28 -43.02 -49.47
C ASP A 83 -5.90 -43.37 -48.82
N LEU A 84 -5.20 -44.45 -49.20
CA LEU A 84 -5.59 -45.79 -49.66
C LEU A 84 -4.45 -46.78 -49.33
N VAL A 85 -4.75 -48.09 -49.32
CA VAL A 85 -3.79 -49.23 -49.21
C VAL A 85 -3.13 -49.44 -47.83
N ARG A 86 -3.00 -50.71 -47.42
CA ARG A 86 -2.30 -51.15 -46.20
C ARG A 86 -1.05 -51.95 -46.58
N GLY A 87 -0.03 -51.94 -45.73
CA GLY A 87 0.99 -53.00 -45.74
C GLY A 87 2.13 -52.84 -44.73
N PRO A 88 2.11 -53.61 -43.64
CA PRO A 88 3.35 -54.12 -43.05
C PRO A 88 3.31 -55.65 -42.96
N ALA A 89 4.31 -56.33 -43.53
CA ALA A 89 4.43 -57.79 -43.48
C ALA A 89 5.89 -58.20 -43.27
N ASN A 90 6.22 -58.70 -42.06
CA ASN A 90 7.36 -59.58 -41.87
C ASN A 90 6.89 -61.01 -42.13
N CYS A 91 7.37 -61.64 -43.20
CA CYS A 91 6.97 -62.99 -43.58
C CYS A 91 7.79 -64.05 -42.82
N GLY A 92 7.08 -64.99 -42.17
CA GLY A 92 7.63 -66.30 -41.82
C GLY A 92 7.59 -67.24 -43.03
N ILE A 93 8.51 -68.21 -43.08
CA ILE A 93 8.68 -69.12 -44.23
C ILE A 93 7.87 -70.41 -44.03
N GLY A 94 7.16 -70.85 -45.08
CA GLY A 94 6.38 -72.09 -45.11
C GLY A 94 6.12 -72.60 -46.53
N SER A 95 6.78 -73.71 -46.89
CA SER A 95 6.73 -74.47 -48.15
C SER A 95 5.39 -74.55 -48.91
N GLY A 96 5.42 -74.53 -50.26
CA GLY A 96 4.55 -75.45 -51.05
C GLY A 96 3.74 -74.95 -52.26
N ASN A 97 4.36 -74.34 -53.28
CA ASN A 97 4.02 -74.50 -54.72
C ASN A 97 2.56 -74.28 -55.23
N THR A 98 2.23 -73.10 -55.77
CA THR A 98 1.99 -72.86 -57.23
C THR A 98 1.55 -71.41 -57.54
N THR A 99 2.09 -70.85 -58.64
CA THR A 99 1.59 -69.73 -59.52
C THR A 99 0.51 -68.76 -58.98
N ASN A 100 0.68 -67.43 -59.02
CA ASN A 100 1.11 -66.68 -60.22
C ASN A 100 1.66 -65.27 -59.95
N GLY A 101 2.83 -64.95 -60.54
CA GLY A 101 3.30 -63.60 -60.91
C GLY A 101 3.78 -62.63 -59.82
N CYS A 102 4.66 -61.65 -60.11
CA CYS A 102 5.56 -61.54 -61.27
C CYS A 102 6.60 -60.43 -61.06
N MET A 103 7.88 -60.69 -61.36
CA MET A 103 8.82 -59.88 -62.17
C MET A 103 10.20 -60.59 -62.19
N PRO A 104 10.99 -60.51 -63.28
CA PRO A 104 11.64 -61.74 -63.77
C PRO A 104 13.17 -61.70 -63.87
N SER A 105 13.76 -62.90 -63.91
CA SER A 105 15.09 -63.13 -64.50
C SER A 105 15.04 -62.87 -66.02
N PRO A 106 16.10 -62.36 -66.66
CA PRO A 106 16.14 -62.19 -68.10
C PRO A 106 16.03 -63.55 -68.82
N GLN A 107 14.98 -63.70 -69.62
CA GLN A 107 14.78 -64.86 -70.51
C GLN A 107 15.36 -64.53 -71.89
N VAL A 108 16.35 -65.29 -72.33
CA VAL A 108 16.78 -65.29 -73.73
C VAL A 108 15.88 -66.26 -74.49
N LEU A 109 14.98 -65.73 -75.33
CA LEU A 109 14.33 -66.56 -76.36
C LEU A 109 15.35 -66.87 -77.45
N ALA A 110 15.79 -68.12 -77.49
CA ALA A 110 16.51 -68.68 -78.64
C ALA A 110 15.53 -69.49 -79.49
N THR A 111 15.54 -69.29 -80.80
CA THR A 111 14.85 -70.18 -81.75
C THR A 111 15.55 -71.54 -81.81
N PRO A 112 14.80 -72.63 -82.06
CA PRO A 112 15.37 -73.98 -82.01
C PRO A 112 16.23 -74.27 -83.25
N ASN A 113 17.51 -73.87 -83.19
CA ASN A 113 18.69 -74.59 -83.72
C ASN A 113 20.00 -73.77 -83.63
N ALA A 114 19.95 -72.46 -83.35
CA ALA A 114 21.15 -71.63 -83.24
C ALA A 114 21.74 -71.65 -81.82
N SER A 115 23.04 -71.91 -81.70
CA SER A 115 23.79 -71.79 -80.43
C SER A 115 24.57 -70.49 -80.39
N TYR A 116 24.34 -69.67 -79.36
CA TYR A 116 25.01 -68.38 -79.15
C TYR A 116 25.95 -68.50 -77.95
N SER A 117 27.22 -68.10 -78.12
CA SER A 117 28.17 -67.97 -76.99
C SER A 117 28.44 -66.50 -76.68
N PHE A 118 28.42 -66.16 -75.39
CA PHE A 118 28.66 -64.81 -74.89
C PHE A 118 29.76 -64.84 -73.84
N SER A 119 30.63 -63.83 -73.85
CA SER A 119 31.54 -63.53 -72.75
C SER A 119 31.16 -62.21 -72.09
N THR A 120 31.06 -62.23 -70.76
CA THR A 120 30.92 -61.03 -69.93
C THR A 120 32.26 -60.69 -69.30
N GLU A 121 32.81 -59.52 -69.59
CA GLU A 121 34.04 -59.04 -68.97
C GLU A 121 33.77 -57.78 -68.14
N LEU A 122 34.21 -57.80 -66.87
CA LEU A 122 34.09 -56.68 -65.95
C LEU A 122 35.43 -55.94 -65.92
N ILE A 123 35.45 -54.75 -66.51
CA ILE A 123 36.64 -53.90 -66.55
C ILE A 123 36.69 -53.07 -65.25
N ASN A 124 37.90 -52.75 -64.76
CA ASN A 124 38.19 -52.02 -63.49
C ASN A 124 37.59 -50.60 -63.36
N SER A 125 36.63 -50.21 -64.20
CA SER A 125 35.95 -48.91 -64.21
C SER A 125 34.41 -49.03 -64.11
N GLY A 126 33.87 -50.19 -63.71
CA GLY A 126 32.43 -50.36 -63.44
C GLY A 126 31.54 -50.50 -64.69
N VAL A 127 32.13 -50.76 -65.85
CA VAL A 127 31.42 -51.09 -67.09
C VAL A 127 31.38 -52.60 -67.26
N VAL A 128 30.20 -53.14 -67.54
CA VAL A 128 30.02 -54.53 -67.97
C VAL A 128 29.93 -54.55 -69.48
N THR A 129 30.87 -55.23 -70.13
CA THR A 129 30.83 -55.46 -71.58
C THR A 129 30.33 -56.87 -71.84
N ILE A 130 29.24 -56.99 -72.60
CA ILE A 130 28.73 -58.28 -73.08
C ILE A 130 29.11 -58.41 -74.56
N THR A 131 29.93 -59.39 -74.87
CA THR A 131 30.43 -59.65 -76.23
C THR A 131 29.89 -60.99 -76.73
N LEU A 132 29.22 -61.00 -77.88
CA LEU A 132 28.86 -62.22 -78.59
C LEU A 132 30.14 -62.80 -79.24
N GLN A 133 30.56 -64.00 -78.81
CA GLN A 133 31.80 -64.63 -79.27
C GLN A 133 31.61 -65.52 -80.49
N SER A 134 30.49 -66.26 -80.58
CA SER A 134 30.17 -67.08 -81.75
C SER A 134 28.67 -67.37 -81.89
N VAL A 135 28.27 -67.71 -83.12
CA VAL A 135 26.96 -68.27 -83.45
C VAL A 135 27.15 -69.48 -84.37
N THR A 136 26.58 -70.63 -84.02
CA THR A 136 26.55 -71.84 -84.87
C THR A 136 25.13 -72.24 -85.22
N ASN A 137 24.92 -72.72 -86.45
CA ASN A 137 23.63 -73.16 -87.02
C ASN A 137 22.51 -72.10 -87.11
N ALA A 138 22.85 -70.86 -87.44
CA ALA A 138 21.88 -69.87 -87.89
C ALA A 138 21.52 -70.10 -89.37
N SER A 139 20.32 -70.63 -89.65
CA SER A 139 19.71 -70.58 -90.99
C SER A 139 19.11 -69.19 -91.24
N ALA A 140 19.04 -68.74 -92.50
CA ALA A 140 18.72 -67.35 -92.84
C ALA A 140 17.24 -66.98 -92.62
N ALA A 141 16.91 -66.58 -91.38
CA ALA A 141 15.69 -65.89 -91.00
C ALA A 141 16.02 -64.76 -90.01
N THR A 142 15.29 -63.64 -90.07
CA THR A 142 15.52 -62.47 -89.21
C THR A 142 14.85 -62.62 -87.84
N ASP A 143 15.56 -63.19 -86.87
CA ASP A 143 15.15 -63.17 -85.46
C ASP A 143 15.52 -61.84 -84.78
N ALA A 144 14.62 -61.33 -83.93
CA ALA A 144 14.82 -60.10 -83.16
C ALA A 144 15.12 -60.45 -81.69
N MET A 145 16.36 -60.23 -81.24
CA MET A 145 16.76 -60.42 -79.85
C MET A 145 16.40 -59.18 -79.01
N THR A 146 15.47 -59.34 -78.07
CA THR A 146 15.08 -58.29 -77.11
C THR A 146 15.75 -58.55 -75.77
N LEU A 147 16.49 -57.56 -75.23
CA LEU A 147 17.21 -57.68 -73.96
C LEU A 147 16.55 -56.79 -72.88
N TYR A 148 16.10 -57.40 -71.78
CA TYR A 148 15.51 -56.67 -70.66
C TYR A 148 16.55 -56.34 -69.58
N THR A 149 16.64 -55.08 -69.20
CA THR A 149 17.43 -54.61 -68.05
C THR A 149 16.55 -53.86 -67.05
N PHE A 150 16.92 -53.91 -65.77
CA PHE A 150 16.15 -53.29 -64.68
C PHE A 150 16.44 -51.78 -64.59
N GLN A 151 15.83 -50.97 -65.47
CA GLN A 151 15.43 -49.54 -65.35
C GLN A 151 15.24 -48.91 -66.75
N GLY A 152 14.01 -48.98 -67.27
CA GLY A 152 13.61 -48.34 -68.54
C GLY A 152 13.97 -49.16 -69.81
N ALA A 153 12.99 -49.36 -70.70
CA ALA A 153 13.18 -50.10 -71.93
C ALA A 153 13.78 -49.22 -73.05
N GLN A 154 14.71 -49.77 -73.83
CA GLN A 154 15.12 -49.24 -75.13
C GLN A 154 15.04 -50.35 -76.19
N ASP A 155 14.33 -50.06 -77.29
CA ASP A 155 14.21 -50.95 -78.45
C ASP A 155 15.50 -50.87 -79.29
N VAL A 156 16.37 -51.87 -79.20
CA VAL A 156 17.58 -51.98 -80.04
C VAL A 156 17.29 -52.93 -81.20
N ARG A 157 17.09 -52.39 -82.41
CA ARG A 157 16.95 -53.19 -83.63
C ARG A 157 18.29 -53.35 -84.33
N ILE A 158 18.78 -54.59 -84.40
CA ILE A 158 19.98 -54.96 -85.16
C ILE A 158 19.55 -55.60 -86.48
N ALA A 159 20.16 -55.19 -87.59
CA ALA A 159 20.09 -55.88 -88.86
C ALA A 159 21.51 -56.21 -89.33
N SER A 160 21.78 -57.48 -89.63
CA SER A 160 23.04 -57.96 -90.19
C SER A 160 22.75 -59.01 -91.25
N SER A 161 23.52 -58.99 -92.34
CA SER A 161 23.30 -59.83 -93.53
C SER A 161 24.44 -60.82 -93.79
N ASN A 162 25.38 -60.98 -92.85
CA ASN A 162 26.59 -61.77 -93.02
C ASN A 162 27.12 -62.32 -91.69
N ALA A 163 27.44 -63.62 -91.68
CA ALA A 163 27.91 -64.34 -90.51
C ALA A 163 29.43 -64.13 -90.26
N ASN A 164 29.79 -62.96 -89.74
CA ASN A 164 30.91 -62.71 -88.81
C ASN A 164 31.06 -61.20 -88.57
N SER A 165 30.36 -60.68 -87.56
CA SER A 165 30.55 -59.32 -87.05
C SER A 165 30.14 -59.27 -85.58
N ALA A 166 31.09 -58.96 -84.70
CA ALA A 166 30.83 -58.82 -83.28
C ALA A 166 30.10 -57.50 -82.99
N PHE A 167 29.04 -57.58 -82.18
CA PHE A 167 28.38 -56.41 -81.60
C PHE A 167 28.71 -56.35 -80.11
N SER A 168 29.03 -55.16 -79.62
CA SER A 168 29.37 -54.89 -78.23
C SER A 168 28.38 -53.90 -77.64
N PHE A 169 27.78 -54.25 -76.51
CA PHE A 169 26.96 -53.33 -75.72
C PHE A 169 27.68 -53.01 -74.41
N SER A 170 27.71 -51.72 -74.07
CA SER A 170 28.33 -51.19 -72.86
C SER A 170 27.28 -50.43 -72.07
N PHE A 171 27.07 -50.82 -70.82
CA PHE A 171 26.33 -50.02 -69.84
C PHE A 171 27.21 -49.79 -68.62
N THR A 172 27.23 -48.56 -68.14
CA THR A 172 27.94 -48.18 -66.91
C THR A 172 27.02 -48.51 -65.73
N LEU A 173 27.49 -49.35 -64.80
CA LEU A 173 26.80 -49.48 -63.51
C LEU A 173 26.92 -48.14 -62.77
N PRO A 174 25.85 -47.63 -62.12
CA PRO A 174 25.96 -46.43 -61.31
C PRO A 174 26.95 -46.70 -60.17
N THR A 175 28.11 -46.06 -60.23
CA THR A 175 29.10 -46.10 -59.14
C THR A 175 28.41 -45.65 -57.86
N ALA A 176 28.43 -46.48 -56.82
CA ALA A 176 27.79 -46.16 -55.54
C ALA A 176 28.26 -44.78 -55.07
N ALA A 177 27.32 -43.84 -54.93
CA ALA A 177 27.65 -42.47 -54.55
C ALA A 177 28.37 -42.50 -53.19
N PRO A 178 29.52 -41.82 -53.03
CA PRO A 178 30.28 -41.88 -51.79
C PRO A 178 29.43 -41.39 -50.62
N SER A 179 29.43 -42.14 -49.53
CA SER A 179 28.64 -41.80 -48.35
C SER A 179 29.06 -40.44 -47.80
N PRO A 180 28.10 -39.63 -47.31
CA PRO A 180 28.41 -38.33 -46.74
C PRO A 180 29.27 -38.49 -45.49
N THR A 181 29.96 -37.40 -45.11
CA THR A 181 30.53 -37.26 -43.77
C THR A 181 30.10 -35.92 -43.17
N LEU A 182 30.06 -35.84 -41.84
CA LEU A 182 29.92 -34.58 -41.10
C LEU A 182 31.12 -34.46 -40.16
N THR A 183 31.75 -33.30 -40.13
CA THR A 183 32.97 -33.01 -39.35
C THR A 183 32.80 -31.83 -38.40
N ALA A 184 31.82 -30.94 -38.64
CA ALA A 184 31.44 -29.88 -37.71
C ALA A 184 29.98 -29.41 -37.92
N VAL A 185 29.41 -28.79 -36.89
CA VAL A 185 28.17 -28.00 -36.94
C VAL A 185 28.46 -26.68 -36.22
N SER A 186 28.15 -25.53 -36.83
CA SER A 186 28.49 -24.21 -36.28
C SER A 186 27.42 -23.14 -36.61
N PRO A 187 26.86 -22.43 -35.61
CA PRO A 187 26.97 -22.71 -34.17
C PRO A 187 26.38 -24.08 -33.81
N ASN A 188 26.90 -24.71 -32.76
CA ASN A 188 26.43 -26.01 -32.26
C ASN A 188 25.36 -25.87 -31.16
N ASN A 189 24.71 -24.71 -31.03
CA ASN A 189 23.69 -24.46 -30.01
C ASN A 189 22.74 -23.32 -30.42
N GLY A 190 21.57 -23.27 -29.78
CA GLY A 190 20.54 -22.23 -30.03
C GLY A 190 19.21 -22.47 -29.31
N PRO A 191 18.20 -21.60 -29.50
CA PRO A 191 16.91 -21.67 -28.80
C PRO A 191 16.08 -22.91 -29.15
N THR A 192 15.36 -23.45 -28.16
CA THR A 192 14.33 -24.51 -28.34
C THR A 192 13.24 -24.14 -29.36
N ALA A 193 12.97 -22.86 -29.59
CA ALA A 193 12.06 -22.38 -30.62
C ALA A 193 12.52 -22.67 -32.06
N GLY A 194 13.78 -23.07 -32.27
CA GLY A 194 14.40 -23.19 -33.58
C GLY A 194 14.78 -21.83 -34.17
N GLY A 195 15.04 -21.80 -35.49
CA GLY A 195 15.36 -20.57 -36.22
C GLY A 195 16.86 -20.25 -36.30
N THR A 196 17.75 -21.04 -35.68
CA THR A 196 19.20 -20.82 -35.77
C THR A 196 19.69 -21.12 -37.18
N SER A 197 20.33 -20.15 -37.83
CA SER A 197 21.10 -20.40 -39.06
C SER A 197 22.40 -21.11 -38.71
N VAL A 198 22.54 -22.37 -39.11
CA VAL A 198 23.67 -23.25 -38.82
C VAL A 198 24.35 -23.70 -40.10
N THR A 199 25.69 -23.72 -40.09
CA THR A 199 26.51 -24.31 -41.16
C THR A 199 27.11 -25.62 -40.68
N LEU A 200 26.81 -26.68 -41.40
CA LEU A 200 27.39 -28.01 -41.24
C LEU A 200 28.54 -28.16 -42.23
N THR A 201 29.66 -28.74 -41.80
CA THR A 201 30.84 -29.00 -42.62
C THR A 201 31.07 -30.50 -42.75
N GLY A 202 31.56 -30.97 -43.89
CA GLY A 202 31.79 -32.39 -44.14
C GLY A 202 32.24 -32.69 -45.58
N THR A 203 31.86 -33.85 -46.10
CA THR A 203 32.10 -34.25 -47.51
C THR A 203 30.88 -34.93 -48.13
N HIS A 204 30.79 -34.87 -49.46
CA HIS A 204 29.73 -35.44 -50.30
C HIS A 204 28.31 -34.93 -49.94
N LEU A 205 28.21 -33.66 -49.55
CA LEU A 205 26.98 -33.02 -49.05
C LEU A 205 26.12 -32.34 -50.13
N SER A 206 26.53 -32.36 -51.40
CA SER A 206 25.91 -31.62 -52.51
C SER A 206 24.45 -32.00 -52.76
N ASP A 207 24.12 -33.27 -52.52
CA ASP A 207 22.87 -33.91 -52.88
C ASP A 207 22.05 -34.30 -51.64
N ALA A 208 22.25 -33.57 -50.53
CA ALA A 208 21.49 -33.78 -49.29
C ALA A 208 19.99 -33.57 -49.51
N SER A 209 19.23 -34.66 -49.38
CA SER A 209 17.79 -34.75 -49.57
C SER A 209 17.01 -34.61 -48.27
N ALA A 210 17.63 -34.91 -47.13
CA ALA A 210 17.09 -34.66 -45.80
C ALA A 210 18.19 -34.25 -44.82
N LEU A 211 17.82 -33.43 -43.84
CA LEU A 211 18.65 -33.04 -42.70
C LEU A 211 17.76 -32.99 -41.44
N THR A 212 18.21 -33.60 -40.34
CA THR A 212 17.46 -33.63 -39.08
C THR A 212 18.34 -33.29 -37.88
N PHE A 213 17.68 -32.77 -36.83
CA PHE A 213 18.25 -32.43 -35.53
C PHE A 213 17.39 -33.15 -34.47
N GLY A 214 17.93 -34.17 -33.80
CA GLY A 214 17.14 -35.03 -32.90
C GLY A 214 16.01 -35.81 -33.60
N GLY A 215 16.08 -35.95 -34.93
CA GLY A 215 15.00 -36.50 -35.76
C GLY A 215 13.97 -35.47 -36.25
N ALA A 216 13.95 -34.25 -35.72
CA ALA A 216 13.13 -33.16 -36.27
C ALA A 216 13.76 -32.63 -37.57
N ALA A 217 12.96 -32.45 -38.63
CA ALA A 217 13.44 -32.05 -39.95
C ALA A 217 13.81 -30.55 -40.02
N ALA A 218 15.01 -30.25 -40.50
CA ALA A 218 15.53 -28.90 -40.69
C ALA A 218 15.31 -28.37 -42.11
N THR A 219 15.21 -27.05 -42.26
CA THR A 219 15.13 -26.41 -43.58
C THR A 219 16.54 -26.19 -44.13
N ILE A 220 16.92 -26.91 -45.19
CA ILE A 220 18.18 -26.66 -45.91
C ILE A 220 18.03 -25.37 -46.73
N VAL A 221 18.87 -24.37 -46.44
CA VAL A 221 18.90 -23.06 -47.12
C VAL A 221 19.84 -23.11 -48.33
N SER A 222 21.01 -23.74 -48.18
CA SER A 222 21.96 -23.96 -49.27
C SER A 222 22.84 -25.18 -48.99
N ARG A 223 23.43 -25.76 -50.05
CA ARG A 223 24.34 -26.92 -49.93
C ARG A 223 25.39 -26.94 -51.04
N SER A 224 26.56 -27.46 -50.71
CA SER A 224 27.71 -27.72 -51.59
C SER A 224 28.26 -29.11 -51.30
N SER A 225 29.29 -29.55 -52.03
CA SER A 225 29.95 -30.84 -51.76
C SER A 225 30.60 -30.95 -50.37
N THR A 226 30.84 -29.84 -49.67
CA THR A 226 31.54 -29.80 -48.37
C THR A 226 30.82 -29.04 -47.25
N ALA A 227 29.71 -28.34 -47.54
CA ALA A 227 28.96 -27.62 -46.52
C ALA A 227 27.44 -27.58 -46.79
N ILE A 228 26.66 -27.48 -45.72
CA ILE A 228 25.21 -27.22 -45.77
C ILE A 228 24.89 -26.07 -44.82
N THR A 229 24.22 -25.03 -45.29
CA THR A 229 23.60 -24.03 -44.40
C THR A 229 22.12 -24.36 -44.27
N ALA A 230 21.63 -24.41 -43.03
CA ALA A 230 20.27 -24.78 -42.70
C ALA A 230 19.70 -23.94 -41.55
N THR A 231 18.38 -23.96 -41.39
CA THR A 231 17.67 -23.37 -40.25
C THR A 231 17.19 -24.48 -39.32
N THR A 232 17.53 -24.40 -38.02
CA THR A 232 17.13 -25.42 -37.03
C THR A 232 15.62 -25.43 -36.79
N PRO A 233 15.00 -26.62 -36.63
CA PRO A 233 13.59 -26.75 -36.27
C PRO A 233 13.34 -26.41 -34.79
N VAL A 234 12.06 -26.29 -34.43
CA VAL A 234 11.62 -26.30 -33.03
C VAL A 234 11.89 -27.68 -32.41
N HIS A 235 12.41 -27.71 -31.17
CA HIS A 235 12.75 -28.94 -30.46
C HIS A 235 12.73 -28.74 -28.94
N ALA A 236 12.60 -29.83 -28.18
CA ALA A 236 12.76 -29.80 -26.72
C ALA A 236 14.20 -29.45 -26.31
N GLU A 237 14.39 -28.97 -25.08
CA GLU A 237 15.70 -28.66 -24.53
C GLU A 237 16.59 -29.92 -24.40
N GLY A 238 17.86 -29.81 -24.76
CA GLY A 238 18.83 -30.91 -24.68
C GLY A 238 19.83 -30.98 -25.84
N VAL A 239 20.82 -31.86 -25.66
CA VAL A 239 21.79 -32.22 -26.70
C VAL A 239 21.14 -33.19 -27.69
N VAL A 240 21.35 -32.97 -28.99
CA VAL A 240 20.81 -33.81 -30.06
C VAL A 240 21.86 -34.16 -31.12
N ASP A 241 21.67 -35.33 -31.72
CA ASP A 241 22.37 -35.75 -32.92
C ASP A 241 21.91 -34.96 -34.15
N VAL A 242 22.83 -34.68 -35.06
CA VAL A 242 22.56 -33.98 -36.32
C VAL A 242 22.85 -34.93 -37.48
N ALA A 243 21.84 -35.26 -38.28
CA ALA A 243 21.93 -36.32 -39.29
C ALA A 243 21.52 -35.82 -40.69
N VAL A 244 22.41 -36.00 -41.66
CA VAL A 244 22.19 -35.70 -43.09
C VAL A 244 22.00 -36.99 -43.88
N THR A 245 21.12 -36.97 -44.89
CA THR A 245 20.93 -38.08 -45.83
C THR A 245 21.11 -37.60 -47.27
N THR A 246 21.86 -38.36 -48.05
CA THR A 246 22.10 -38.17 -49.49
C THR A 246 21.83 -39.49 -50.23
N PRO A 247 21.82 -39.53 -51.58
CA PRO A 247 21.76 -40.78 -52.34
C PRO A 247 22.92 -41.77 -52.06
N GLY A 248 24.02 -41.33 -51.44
CA GLY A 248 25.14 -42.18 -51.02
C GLY A 248 25.01 -42.77 -49.61
N GLY A 249 23.91 -42.48 -48.90
CA GLY A 249 23.65 -42.92 -47.52
C GLY A 249 23.45 -41.76 -46.55
N SER A 250 23.53 -42.05 -45.26
CA SER A 250 23.34 -41.06 -44.19
C SER A 250 24.60 -40.93 -43.33
N ALA A 251 24.85 -39.71 -42.85
CA ALA A 251 25.90 -39.43 -41.86
C ALA A 251 25.29 -38.70 -40.66
N THR A 252 25.63 -39.18 -39.47
CA THR A 252 25.24 -38.57 -38.20
C THR A 252 26.46 -37.98 -37.52
N TYR A 253 26.34 -36.77 -37.01
CA TYR A 253 27.26 -36.16 -36.06
C TYR A 253 26.63 -36.25 -34.66
N PRO A 254 27.08 -37.17 -33.79
CA PRO A 254 26.46 -37.37 -32.48
C PRO A 254 26.63 -36.13 -31.59
N GLY A 255 25.57 -35.72 -30.90
CA GLY A 255 25.54 -34.53 -30.06
C GLY A 255 25.89 -33.21 -30.79
N GLY A 256 25.71 -33.14 -32.11
CA GLY A 256 26.13 -32.01 -32.95
C GLY A 256 25.40 -30.69 -32.70
N PHE A 257 24.30 -30.68 -31.96
CA PHE A 257 23.60 -29.44 -31.59
C PHE A 257 23.01 -29.52 -30.18
N THR A 258 22.95 -28.39 -29.48
CA THR A 258 22.28 -28.27 -28.18
C THR A 258 21.17 -27.23 -28.23
N TYR A 259 19.93 -27.68 -28.03
CA TYR A 259 18.80 -26.78 -27.82
C TYR A 259 18.80 -26.30 -26.38
N ILE A 260 18.83 -24.98 -26.19
CA ILE A 260 18.89 -24.30 -24.90
C ILE A 260 17.56 -23.59 -24.68
N GLY A 261 16.97 -23.73 -23.48
CA GLY A 261 15.75 -23.02 -23.13
C GLY A 261 15.96 -21.50 -23.08
N ALA A 262 14.93 -20.73 -23.41
CA ALA A 262 15.00 -19.27 -23.33
C ALA A 262 15.29 -18.80 -21.88
N PRO A 263 16.07 -17.72 -21.69
CA PRO A 263 16.26 -17.12 -20.38
C PRO A 263 14.94 -16.61 -19.80
N THR A 264 14.88 -16.49 -18.47
CA THR A 264 13.82 -15.76 -17.76
C THR A 264 14.45 -14.89 -16.67
N LEU A 265 13.89 -13.70 -16.42
CA LEU A 265 14.30 -12.83 -15.31
C LEU A 265 13.15 -12.73 -14.30
N SER A 266 13.43 -12.98 -13.03
CA SER A 266 12.47 -12.89 -11.91
C SER A 266 12.74 -11.72 -10.96
N SER A 267 13.99 -11.28 -10.80
CA SER A 267 14.32 -10.11 -9.98
C SER A 267 15.66 -9.48 -10.34
N ALA A 268 15.87 -8.26 -9.85
CA ALA A 268 17.17 -7.60 -9.77
C ALA A 268 17.37 -7.07 -8.35
N THR A 269 18.51 -7.39 -7.74
CA THR A 269 18.78 -7.08 -6.32
C THR A 269 20.17 -6.47 -6.15
N PRO A 270 20.30 -5.21 -5.67
CA PRO A 270 19.22 -4.23 -5.46
C PRO A 270 18.55 -3.83 -6.79
N SER A 271 17.27 -3.43 -6.72
CA SER A 271 16.49 -2.95 -7.85
C SER A 271 16.62 -1.43 -8.11
N SER A 272 17.56 -0.77 -7.43
CA SER A 272 17.83 0.67 -7.60
C SER A 272 19.27 1.05 -7.23
N GLY A 273 19.69 2.25 -7.62
CA GLY A 273 20.99 2.84 -7.25
C GLY A 273 21.27 4.17 -7.97
N PRO A 274 22.45 4.77 -7.81
CA PRO A 274 22.77 6.09 -8.35
C PRO A 274 22.73 6.17 -9.87
N ALA A 275 22.29 7.32 -10.41
CA ALA A 275 22.36 7.69 -11.83
C ALA A 275 23.80 7.57 -12.41
N ALA A 276 24.82 7.81 -11.59
CA ALA A 276 26.23 7.59 -11.95
C ALA A 276 26.61 6.11 -12.20
N GLY A 277 25.73 5.15 -11.89
CA GLY A 277 25.97 3.72 -12.07
C GLY A 277 26.87 3.13 -10.97
N GLY A 278 27.63 2.09 -11.32
CA GLY A 278 28.61 1.44 -10.43
C GLY A 278 28.02 0.46 -9.41
N THR A 279 26.69 0.41 -9.25
CA THR A 279 26.04 -0.54 -8.34
C THR A 279 26.18 -1.97 -8.84
N ARG A 280 26.65 -2.89 -8.00
CA ARG A 280 26.59 -4.33 -8.27
C ARG A 280 25.15 -4.83 -8.09
N VAL A 281 24.54 -5.30 -9.17
CA VAL A 281 23.18 -5.83 -9.23
C VAL A 281 23.24 -7.33 -9.49
N THR A 282 22.50 -8.11 -8.71
CA THR A 282 22.31 -9.55 -8.93
C THR A 282 20.96 -9.78 -9.59
N LEU A 283 20.97 -10.20 -10.85
CA LEU A 283 19.79 -10.65 -11.57
C LEU A 283 19.51 -12.11 -11.21
N THR A 284 18.24 -12.46 -10.97
CA THR A 284 17.82 -13.85 -10.71
C THR A 284 16.84 -14.33 -11.77
N GLY A 285 16.78 -15.64 -11.99
CA GLY A 285 15.85 -16.26 -12.93
C GLY A 285 16.26 -17.69 -13.29
N ALA A 286 16.01 -18.10 -14.54
CA ALA A 286 16.42 -19.40 -15.07
C ALA A 286 17.01 -19.26 -16.49
N ASN A 287 17.81 -20.27 -16.88
CA ASN A 287 18.53 -20.33 -18.16
C ASN A 287 19.42 -19.11 -18.44
N LEU A 288 20.00 -18.54 -17.38
CA LEU A 288 20.89 -17.36 -17.43
C LEU A 288 22.38 -17.71 -17.62
N GLY A 289 22.70 -19.00 -17.72
CA GLY A 289 24.06 -19.48 -17.97
C GLY A 289 24.58 -19.01 -19.32
N ALA A 290 25.88 -18.68 -19.38
CA ALA A 290 26.53 -18.17 -20.59
C ALA A 290 25.84 -16.93 -21.22
N ALA A 291 25.22 -16.06 -20.39
CA ALA A 291 24.73 -14.76 -20.84
C ALA A 291 25.84 -13.94 -21.54
N THR A 292 25.52 -13.45 -22.74
CA THR A 292 26.46 -12.76 -23.64
C THR A 292 26.34 -11.24 -23.55
N SER A 293 25.17 -10.72 -23.19
CA SER A 293 24.96 -9.32 -22.85
C SER A 293 23.87 -9.14 -21.79
N VAL A 294 24.00 -8.05 -21.03
CA VAL A 294 22.94 -7.49 -20.20
C VAL A 294 22.86 -5.99 -20.50
N THR A 295 21.66 -5.42 -20.57
CA THR A 295 21.44 -3.99 -20.77
C THR A 295 20.48 -3.43 -19.71
N PHE A 296 20.70 -2.17 -19.34
CA PHE A 296 19.83 -1.36 -18.50
C PHE A 296 19.29 -0.24 -19.40
N GLY A 297 18.00 -0.30 -19.73
CA GLY A 297 17.48 0.38 -20.91
C GLY A 297 18.24 -0.05 -22.16
N ALA A 298 18.84 0.91 -22.87
CA ALA A 298 19.69 0.65 -24.04
C ALA A 298 21.20 0.51 -23.73
N VAL A 299 21.62 0.67 -22.47
CA VAL A 299 23.05 0.75 -22.11
C VAL A 299 23.56 -0.60 -21.62
N VAL A 300 24.64 -1.11 -22.21
CA VAL A 300 25.25 -2.41 -21.86
C VAL A 300 25.91 -2.34 -20.48
N ALA A 301 25.66 -3.36 -19.66
CA ALA A 301 26.23 -3.55 -18.34
C ALA A 301 27.40 -4.54 -18.35
N THR A 302 28.40 -4.33 -17.49
CA THR A 302 29.53 -5.24 -17.34
C THR A 302 29.11 -6.47 -16.54
N ILE A 303 29.13 -7.66 -17.16
CA ILE A 303 28.89 -8.93 -16.47
C ILE A 303 30.12 -9.29 -15.62
N ALA A 304 29.91 -9.49 -14.32
CA ALA A 304 30.93 -9.86 -13.34
C ALA A 304 30.95 -11.37 -13.05
N SER A 305 29.79 -12.04 -13.11
CA SER A 305 29.66 -13.51 -13.10
C SER A 305 28.29 -13.94 -13.61
N ASN A 306 28.19 -15.18 -14.12
CA ASN A 306 26.94 -15.80 -14.54
C ASN A 306 26.87 -17.29 -14.10
N THR A 307 25.67 -17.73 -13.73
CA THR A 307 25.30 -19.12 -13.46
C THR A 307 23.96 -19.42 -14.14
N ALA A 308 23.48 -20.67 -14.09
CA ALA A 308 22.18 -21.02 -14.68
C ALA A 308 20.99 -20.20 -14.13
N THR A 309 21.08 -19.64 -12.92
CA THR A 309 19.96 -18.98 -12.22
C THR A 309 20.29 -17.57 -11.68
N SER A 310 21.53 -17.10 -11.80
CA SER A 310 21.97 -15.82 -11.27
C SER A 310 23.06 -15.18 -12.12
N VAL A 311 22.95 -13.86 -12.36
CA VAL A 311 23.96 -13.08 -13.08
C VAL A 311 24.26 -11.81 -12.31
N VAL A 312 25.52 -11.63 -11.91
CA VAL A 312 25.98 -10.40 -11.25
C VAL A 312 26.53 -9.47 -12.31
N VAL A 313 26.00 -8.25 -12.35
CA VAL A 313 26.40 -7.18 -13.26
C VAL A 313 26.74 -5.91 -12.49
N THR A 314 27.52 -5.03 -13.09
CA THR A 314 27.65 -3.63 -12.62
C THR A 314 26.74 -2.76 -13.47
N ALA A 315 25.77 -2.09 -12.83
CA ALA A 315 24.85 -1.18 -13.51
C ALA A 315 25.64 -0.01 -14.15
N PRO A 316 25.45 0.29 -15.45
CA PRO A 316 26.12 1.41 -16.11
C PRO A 316 25.54 2.75 -15.63
N ALA A 317 26.18 3.87 -15.99
CA ALA A 317 25.62 5.20 -15.78
C ALA A 317 24.39 5.44 -16.70
N HIS A 318 23.36 6.09 -16.17
CA HIS A 318 22.12 6.37 -16.89
C HIS A 318 21.38 7.58 -16.28
N ALA A 319 20.49 8.22 -17.04
CA ALA A 319 19.60 9.24 -16.49
C ALA A 319 18.66 8.67 -15.41
N ALA A 320 18.30 9.48 -14.42
CA ALA A 320 17.40 9.08 -13.34
C ALA A 320 16.00 8.69 -13.88
N GLY A 321 15.43 7.62 -13.33
CA GLY A 321 14.17 7.01 -13.79
C GLY A 321 14.20 5.47 -13.72
N ALA A 322 13.03 4.85 -13.92
CA ALA A 322 12.93 3.41 -14.07
C ALA A 322 13.34 2.98 -15.49
N VAL A 323 14.04 1.85 -15.61
CA VAL A 323 14.42 1.22 -16.87
C VAL A 323 14.18 -0.28 -16.84
N ASP A 324 13.93 -0.84 -18.01
CA ASP A 324 13.92 -2.29 -18.22
C ASP A 324 15.34 -2.84 -18.10
N ILE A 325 15.47 -4.08 -17.60
CA ILE A 325 16.72 -4.84 -17.71
C ILE A 325 16.51 -5.95 -18.74
N ALA A 326 17.31 -6.01 -19.80
CA ALA A 326 17.28 -7.11 -20.75
C ALA A 326 18.57 -7.94 -20.69
N ILE A 327 18.42 -9.25 -20.83
CA ILE A 327 19.52 -10.23 -20.86
C ILE A 327 19.43 -11.05 -22.15
N THR A 328 20.58 -11.35 -22.75
CA THR A 328 20.70 -12.24 -23.91
C THR A 328 21.61 -13.42 -23.58
N THR A 329 21.18 -14.62 -23.96
CA THR A 329 21.94 -15.87 -23.89
C THR A 329 21.82 -16.60 -25.24
N ALA A 330 22.52 -17.72 -25.41
CA ALA A 330 22.35 -18.57 -26.59
C ALA A 330 20.93 -19.16 -26.75
N GLY A 331 20.13 -19.20 -25.67
CA GLY A 331 18.72 -19.62 -25.69
C GLY A 331 17.75 -18.51 -26.10
N GLY A 332 18.20 -17.27 -26.33
CA GLY A 332 17.36 -16.13 -26.69
C GLY A 332 17.54 -14.94 -25.74
N SER A 333 16.52 -14.09 -25.61
CA SER A 333 16.56 -12.91 -24.74
C SER A 333 15.35 -12.82 -23.83
N ALA A 334 15.52 -12.22 -22.65
CA ALA A 334 14.46 -11.95 -21.68
C ALA A 334 14.57 -10.52 -21.16
N THR A 335 13.43 -9.91 -20.81
CA THR A 335 13.35 -8.56 -20.25
C THR A 335 12.61 -8.59 -18.92
N LEU A 336 13.11 -7.84 -17.94
CA LEU A 336 12.47 -7.51 -16.67
C LEU A 336 11.98 -6.05 -16.76
N PRO A 337 10.69 -5.80 -17.04
CA PRO A 337 10.19 -4.44 -17.24
C PRO A 337 10.29 -3.60 -15.98
N SER A 338 10.78 -2.36 -16.09
CA SER A 338 11.12 -1.48 -14.95
C SER A 338 12.00 -2.14 -13.89
N GLY A 339 12.82 -3.13 -14.27
CA GLY A 339 13.63 -3.96 -13.38
C GLY A 339 14.69 -3.20 -12.57
N TYR A 340 15.06 -1.99 -12.98
CA TYR A 340 15.98 -1.12 -12.22
C TYR A 340 15.49 0.33 -12.17
N THR A 341 15.71 1.01 -11.05
CA THR A 341 15.45 2.46 -10.91
C THR A 341 16.73 3.22 -10.60
N TYR A 342 17.14 4.09 -11.53
CA TYR A 342 18.21 5.05 -11.33
C TYR A 342 17.71 6.24 -10.51
N ILE A 343 18.37 6.49 -9.38
CA ILE A 343 18.06 7.56 -8.45
C ILE A 343 19.04 8.72 -8.71
N GLY A 344 18.51 9.92 -8.96
CA GLY A 344 19.32 11.11 -9.14
C GLY A 344 20.05 11.52 -7.86
N GLU A 345 21.21 12.17 -8.02
CA GLU A 345 21.95 12.72 -6.88
C GLU A 345 21.10 13.78 -6.14
N PRO A 346 21.19 13.85 -4.80
CA PRO A 346 20.52 14.89 -4.03
C PRO A 346 21.07 16.27 -4.41
N THR A 347 20.25 17.31 -4.29
CA THR A 347 20.71 18.71 -4.32
C THR A 347 20.17 19.43 -3.09
N LEU A 348 20.94 20.36 -2.51
CA LEU A 348 20.49 21.18 -1.38
C LEU A 348 20.28 22.62 -1.87
N SER A 349 19.09 23.17 -1.66
CA SER A 349 18.72 24.53 -2.05
C SER A 349 18.73 25.52 -0.87
N SER A 350 18.48 25.05 0.35
CA SER A 350 18.65 25.85 1.57
C SER A 350 18.83 24.99 2.82
N ILE A 351 19.39 25.58 3.87
CA ILE A 351 19.48 25.02 5.22
C ILE A 351 18.97 26.11 6.16
N SER A 352 17.83 25.88 6.83
CA SER A 352 17.10 26.91 7.56
C SER A 352 16.61 26.41 8.93
N PRO A 353 16.97 27.06 10.06
CA PRO A 353 17.96 28.14 10.14
C PRO A 353 19.36 27.64 9.74
N ALA A 354 20.18 28.54 9.19
CA ALA A 354 21.57 28.25 8.83
C ALA A 354 22.54 28.30 10.03
N THR A 355 22.01 28.62 11.22
CA THR A 355 22.77 28.82 12.46
C THR A 355 22.04 28.25 13.67
N GLY A 356 22.78 27.86 14.71
CA GLY A 356 22.21 27.43 16.01
C GLY A 356 23.29 27.26 17.09
N PRO A 357 22.94 27.08 18.37
CA PRO A 357 23.91 26.96 19.45
C PRO A 357 24.81 25.71 19.33
N ALA A 358 26.07 25.85 19.76
CA ALA A 358 27.05 24.75 19.88
C ALA A 358 26.54 23.52 20.66
N ALA A 359 25.59 23.70 21.59
CA ALA A 359 24.95 22.59 22.32
C ALA A 359 24.05 21.67 21.46
N GLY A 360 23.79 22.03 20.19
CA GLY A 360 22.93 21.26 19.29
C GLY A 360 21.45 21.52 19.53
N GLY A 361 20.61 20.53 19.21
CA GLY A 361 19.15 20.58 19.45
C GLY A 361 18.36 21.50 18.52
N THR A 362 19.01 22.14 17.54
CA THR A 362 18.35 23.03 16.58
C THR A 362 17.60 22.19 15.55
N ARG A 363 16.28 22.37 15.41
CA ARG A 363 15.52 21.72 14.33
C ARG A 363 15.70 22.52 13.04
N VAL A 364 16.43 21.94 12.10
CA VAL A 364 16.80 22.53 10.80
C VAL A 364 15.99 21.87 9.69
N ALA A 365 15.47 22.67 8.77
CA ALA A 365 14.91 22.23 7.50
C ALA A 365 15.97 22.36 6.41
N ILE A 366 16.30 21.26 5.75
CA ILE A 366 17.17 21.20 4.58
C ILE A 366 16.27 20.99 3.37
N THR A 367 16.13 22.01 2.51
CA THR A 367 15.33 21.94 1.28
C THR A 367 16.19 21.55 0.09
N GLY A 368 15.61 20.96 -0.95
CA GLY A 368 16.38 20.45 -2.09
C GLY A 368 15.59 19.63 -3.10
N THR A 369 16.29 18.74 -3.81
CA THR A 369 15.70 17.73 -4.70
C THR A 369 16.31 16.35 -4.47
N HIS A 370 15.59 15.29 -4.84
CA HIS A 370 15.98 13.88 -4.65
C HIS A 370 16.34 13.51 -3.19
N LEU A 371 15.76 14.21 -2.21
CA LEU A 371 16.06 14.01 -0.79
C LEU A 371 15.37 12.77 -0.17
N THR A 372 14.45 12.13 -0.93
CA THR A 372 13.65 10.98 -0.51
C THR A 372 14.51 9.87 0.10
N SER A 373 14.12 9.39 1.28
CA SER A 373 14.78 8.27 1.95
C SER A 373 16.29 8.47 2.19
N ALA A 374 16.72 9.73 2.38
CA ALA A 374 18.04 10.04 2.93
C ALA A 374 18.38 9.16 4.14
N SER A 375 19.50 8.43 4.04
CA SER A 375 19.96 7.44 5.01
C SER A 375 20.75 8.06 6.16
N SER A 376 21.33 9.24 5.95
CA SER A 376 21.94 10.05 7.00
C SER A 376 21.94 11.54 6.65
N VAL A 377 22.00 12.37 7.69
CA VAL A 377 22.46 13.75 7.60
C VAL A 377 23.53 13.93 8.67
N THR A 378 24.70 14.43 8.28
CA THR A 378 25.82 14.65 9.21
C THR A 378 26.26 16.12 9.21
N PHE A 379 26.80 16.55 10.34
CA PHE A 379 27.37 17.88 10.58
C PHE A 379 28.84 17.67 10.94
N ASP A 380 29.74 17.97 10.00
CA ASP A 380 31.16 17.56 10.02
C ASP A 380 31.37 16.07 10.37
N GLY A 381 30.56 15.20 9.77
CA GLY A 381 30.56 13.75 10.04
C GLY A 381 29.76 13.31 11.27
N VAL A 382 29.44 14.20 12.21
CA VAL A 382 28.60 13.89 13.39
C VAL A 382 27.13 13.71 12.97
N PRO A 383 26.46 12.57 13.25
CA PRO A 383 25.07 12.35 12.83
C PRO A 383 24.07 13.30 13.49
N GLY A 384 23.20 13.92 12.68
CA GLY A 384 21.99 14.60 13.13
C GLY A 384 20.77 13.67 13.12
N VAL A 385 19.78 13.95 13.97
CA VAL A 385 18.59 13.11 14.10
C VAL A 385 17.54 13.55 13.07
N ILE A 386 17.31 12.74 12.04
CA ILE A 386 16.24 12.99 11.06
C ILE A 386 14.87 12.80 11.75
N THR A 387 14.04 13.84 11.73
CA THR A 387 12.69 13.85 12.34
C THR A 387 11.57 13.91 11.30
N ALA A 388 11.86 14.30 10.06
CA ALA A 388 10.96 14.18 8.92
C ALA A 388 11.79 14.11 7.62
N ASN A 389 11.27 13.43 6.59
CA ASN A 389 11.96 13.25 5.31
C ASN A 389 10.93 13.22 4.16
N SER A 390 11.24 13.87 3.04
CA SER A 390 10.42 13.97 1.83
C SER A 390 11.32 14.25 0.62
N ALA A 391 10.77 14.17 -0.60
CA ALA A 391 11.54 14.36 -1.83
C ALA A 391 12.24 15.73 -1.97
N THR A 392 11.73 16.76 -1.29
CA THR A 392 12.19 18.15 -1.39
C THR A 392 12.57 18.80 -0.06
N SER A 393 12.36 18.12 1.08
CA SER A 393 12.68 18.66 2.41
C SER A 393 12.98 17.54 3.41
N ILE A 394 14.11 17.66 4.11
CA ILE A 394 14.46 16.87 5.29
C ILE A 394 14.41 17.81 6.51
N SER A 395 13.81 17.36 7.61
CA SER A 395 13.98 18.04 8.90
C SER A 395 14.86 17.23 9.83
N VAL A 396 15.97 17.82 10.25
CA VAL A 396 17.00 17.20 11.09
C VAL A 396 17.21 18.03 12.37
N THR A 397 17.43 17.37 13.49
CA THR A 397 17.88 18.03 14.73
C THR A 397 19.40 17.99 14.77
N THR A 398 20.04 19.14 14.97
CA THR A 398 21.51 19.24 15.01
C THR A 398 22.11 18.49 16.21
N PRO A 399 23.24 17.79 16.05
CA PRO A 399 24.03 17.30 17.18
C PRO A 399 24.71 18.47 17.90
N ALA A 400 25.29 18.20 19.07
CA ALA A 400 26.23 19.13 19.69
C ALA A 400 27.56 19.16 18.90
N HIS A 401 28.16 20.33 18.75
CA HIS A 401 29.39 20.54 17.99
C HIS A 401 30.13 21.80 18.45
N ALA A 402 31.45 21.85 18.24
CA ALA A 402 32.22 23.07 18.46
C ALA A 402 31.71 24.24 17.59
N ALA A 403 31.82 25.47 18.12
CA ALA A 403 31.40 26.67 17.40
C ALA A 403 32.25 26.92 16.14
N GLY A 404 31.60 27.28 15.04
CA GLY A 404 32.21 27.40 13.72
C GLY A 404 31.26 26.97 12.59
N ALA A 405 31.66 27.22 11.34
CA ALA A 405 30.96 26.72 10.16
C ALA A 405 31.35 25.27 9.86
N VAL A 406 30.37 24.40 9.66
CA VAL A 406 30.55 22.98 9.34
C VAL A 406 29.92 22.62 8.00
N ALA A 407 30.45 21.58 7.35
CA ALA A 407 29.78 20.93 6.24
C ALA A 407 28.56 20.13 6.76
N VAL A 408 27.39 20.34 6.15
CA VAL A 408 26.19 19.53 6.37
C VAL A 408 26.04 18.58 5.18
N THR A 409 26.28 17.30 5.37
CA THR A 409 26.24 16.31 4.29
C THR A 409 25.00 15.41 4.42
N VAL A 410 24.15 15.45 3.40
CA VAL A 410 23.00 14.56 3.24
C VAL A 410 23.41 13.37 2.38
N THR A 411 23.15 12.16 2.85
CA THR A 411 23.36 10.91 2.10
C THR A 411 22.02 10.31 1.69
N THR A 412 21.86 9.94 0.42
CA THR A 412 20.68 9.25 -0.11
C THR A 412 21.11 8.01 -0.91
N ALA A 413 20.15 7.19 -1.35
CA ALA A 413 20.42 6.09 -2.28
C ALA A 413 20.87 6.55 -3.69
N GLY A 414 20.77 7.85 -4.01
CA GLY A 414 21.24 8.44 -5.26
C GLY A 414 22.64 9.08 -5.18
N GLY A 415 23.19 9.31 -3.98
CA GLY A 415 24.48 9.99 -3.79
C GLY A 415 24.51 10.86 -2.52
N THR A 416 25.52 11.72 -2.41
CA THR A 416 25.68 12.69 -1.31
C THR A 416 25.68 14.13 -1.82
N ALA A 417 25.10 15.04 -1.04
CA ALA A 417 25.19 16.48 -1.28
C ALA A 417 25.53 17.24 0.01
N SER A 418 26.28 18.32 -0.11
CA SER A 418 26.77 19.10 1.04
C SER A 418 26.33 20.56 0.97
N GLY A 419 26.03 21.12 2.14
CA GLY A 419 25.81 22.55 2.38
C GLY A 419 26.57 23.01 3.62
N THR A 420 26.19 24.15 4.19
CA THR A 420 26.88 24.73 5.37
C THR A 420 25.89 25.12 6.46
N PHE A 421 26.27 24.87 7.71
CA PHE A 421 25.58 25.34 8.92
C PHE A 421 26.61 25.90 9.90
N THR A 422 26.27 26.94 10.66
CA THR A 422 27.22 27.57 11.60
C THR A 422 26.76 27.44 13.04
N TYR A 423 27.53 26.70 13.84
CA TYR A 423 27.35 26.64 15.28
C TYR A 423 27.82 27.94 15.92
N ALA A 424 26.91 28.66 16.55
CA ALA A 424 27.20 29.87 17.31
C ALA A 424 27.83 29.52 18.66
N ALA A 425 28.86 30.27 19.04
CA ALA A 425 29.44 30.20 20.37
C ALA A 425 28.42 30.67 21.43
N PRO A 426 28.40 30.07 22.64
CA PRO A 426 27.65 30.62 23.75
C PRO A 426 28.14 32.03 24.10
N VAL A 427 27.21 32.93 24.43
CA VAL A 427 27.52 34.27 24.95
C VAL A 427 27.15 34.30 26.42
N LEU A 428 28.08 34.74 27.27
CA LEU A 428 27.80 34.95 28.70
C LEU A 428 27.10 36.29 28.91
N ALA A 429 26.15 36.34 29.83
CA ALA A 429 25.45 37.54 30.27
C ALA A 429 25.45 37.65 31.80
N ALA A 430 25.61 38.87 32.31
CA ALA A 430 25.66 39.19 33.73
C ALA A 430 24.44 40.02 34.17
N THR A 431 23.93 39.76 35.36
CA THR A 431 22.91 40.55 36.06
C THR A 431 23.46 41.00 37.42
N PRO A 432 23.55 42.31 37.73
CA PRO A 432 23.24 43.44 36.84
C PRO A 432 24.18 43.52 35.62
N GLN A 433 23.68 44.12 34.54
CA GLN A 433 24.46 44.34 33.32
C GLN A 433 25.69 45.20 33.58
N ALA A 434 26.78 44.94 32.86
CA ALA A 434 28.02 45.73 32.90
C ALA A 434 27.75 47.24 32.70
N GLY A 435 28.34 48.07 33.56
CA GLY A 435 28.05 49.50 33.65
C GLY A 435 28.26 50.10 35.04
N VAL A 436 27.54 51.17 35.33
CA VAL A 436 27.57 51.84 36.66
C VAL A 436 26.73 51.05 37.65
N LEU A 437 27.33 50.69 38.79
CA LEU A 437 26.64 50.09 39.94
C LEU A 437 26.06 51.18 40.85
N PRO A 438 25.04 50.89 41.68
CA PRO A 438 24.50 51.87 42.64
C PRO A 438 25.60 52.41 43.57
N ASP A 439 25.64 53.72 43.79
CA ASP A 439 26.72 54.36 44.54
C ASP A 439 26.85 53.83 45.98
N GLY A 440 28.09 53.59 46.40
CA GLY A 440 28.45 53.29 47.78
C GLY A 440 28.59 54.56 48.63
N THR A 441 28.64 54.38 49.95
CA THR A 441 28.92 55.46 50.91
C THR A 441 29.92 54.96 51.95
N VAL A 442 30.91 55.79 52.31
CA VAL A 442 31.92 55.42 53.32
C VAL A 442 31.24 55.07 54.65
N GLY A 443 31.63 53.93 55.24
CA GLY A 443 31.07 53.43 56.50
C GLY A 443 29.74 52.68 56.39
N ALA A 444 29.05 52.72 55.25
CA ALA A 444 27.84 51.93 55.01
C ALA A 444 28.17 50.52 54.49
N ALA A 445 27.45 49.50 54.95
CA ALA A 445 27.60 48.15 54.41
C ALA A 445 27.08 48.10 52.96
N TYR A 446 27.94 47.66 52.04
CA TYR A 446 27.62 47.50 50.62
C TYR A 446 27.54 46.00 50.29
N SER A 447 26.57 45.62 49.45
CA SER A 447 26.41 44.24 48.98
C SER A 447 25.72 44.24 47.62
N GLN A 448 26.45 43.84 46.57
CA GLN A 448 25.92 43.62 45.23
C GLN A 448 26.18 42.16 44.83
N VAL A 449 25.10 41.38 44.72
CA VAL A 449 25.13 40.02 44.19
C VAL A 449 25.15 40.08 42.66
N PHE A 450 25.91 39.21 42.02
CA PHE A 450 25.95 39.04 40.57
C PHE A 450 25.46 37.63 40.18
N GLN A 451 24.71 37.54 39.10
CA GLN A 451 24.27 36.28 38.50
C GLN A 451 24.77 36.21 37.06
N PHE A 452 25.23 35.04 36.65
CA PHE A 452 25.75 34.78 35.29
C PHE A 452 24.90 33.72 34.60
N SER A 453 24.72 33.90 33.29
CA SER A 453 23.83 33.09 32.46
C SER A 453 24.36 32.98 31.02
N GLY A 454 23.91 31.97 30.29
CA GLY A 454 24.56 31.56 29.04
C GLY A 454 25.84 30.76 29.31
N GLY A 455 26.25 29.92 28.35
CA GLY A 455 27.33 28.96 28.59
C GLY A 455 26.92 27.80 29.51
N THR A 456 27.91 27.20 30.17
CA THR A 456 27.81 25.96 30.94
C THR A 456 28.23 26.18 32.39
N ALA A 457 27.32 25.94 33.34
CA ALA A 457 27.65 26.00 34.76
C ALA A 457 28.61 24.86 35.19
N PRO A 458 29.36 24.99 36.31
CA PRO A 458 29.50 26.18 37.15
C PRO A 458 30.33 27.28 36.48
N TYR A 459 30.06 28.53 36.86
CA TYR A 459 30.88 29.68 36.45
C TYR A 459 32.01 29.92 37.45
N SER A 460 33.18 30.25 36.93
CA SER A 460 34.32 30.77 37.69
C SER A 460 34.49 32.26 37.41
N VAL A 461 34.88 33.04 38.43
CA VAL A 461 34.99 34.51 38.32
C VAL A 461 36.27 34.99 38.98
N THR A 462 37.06 35.76 38.25
CA THR A 462 38.23 36.49 38.75
C THR A 462 38.05 37.99 38.55
N VAL A 463 38.50 38.80 39.50
CA VAL A 463 38.41 40.26 39.40
C VAL A 463 39.72 40.85 38.88
N SER A 464 39.63 41.73 37.90
CA SER A 464 40.73 42.57 37.41
C SER A 464 40.48 44.04 37.78
N GLY A 465 41.54 44.74 38.18
CA GLY A 465 41.45 46.07 38.83
C GLY A 465 41.11 45.97 40.32
N THR A 466 41.12 47.11 41.01
CA THR A 466 40.87 47.19 42.46
C THR A 466 39.50 47.83 42.76
N PRO A 467 38.55 47.09 43.36
CA PRO A 467 37.33 47.66 43.94
C PRO A 467 37.64 48.76 44.97
N PRO A 468 36.65 49.60 45.33
CA PRO A 468 36.84 50.63 46.35
C PRO A 468 37.35 50.05 47.67
N ALA A 469 38.26 50.77 48.33
CA ALA A 469 38.89 50.31 49.57
C ALA A 469 37.83 49.93 50.62
N GLY A 470 37.95 48.72 51.19
CA GLY A 470 36.96 48.16 52.11
C GLY A 470 35.91 47.24 51.48
N LEU A 471 35.87 47.11 50.15
CA LEU A 471 35.06 46.13 49.42
C LEU A 471 35.90 45.00 48.83
N ALA A 472 35.36 43.79 48.82
CA ALA A 472 35.95 42.61 48.21
C ALA A 472 34.90 41.76 47.49
N PHE A 473 35.28 41.10 46.40
CA PHE A 473 34.41 40.16 45.69
C PHE A 473 34.59 38.75 46.24
N GLU A 474 33.52 38.16 46.76
CA GLU A 474 33.51 36.79 47.28
C GLU A 474 33.03 35.83 46.19
N ALA A 475 33.97 35.16 45.52
CA ALA A 475 33.65 34.27 44.40
C ALA A 475 32.72 33.10 44.77
N ALA A 476 32.69 32.66 46.03
CA ALA A 476 31.81 31.59 46.51
C ALA A 476 30.32 31.99 46.56
N THR A 477 30.02 33.29 46.66
CA THR A 477 28.64 33.84 46.70
C THR A 477 28.37 34.80 45.54
N LEU A 478 29.32 34.94 44.62
CA LEU A 478 29.29 35.88 43.48
C LEU A 478 28.92 37.32 43.91
N THR A 479 29.38 37.76 45.08
CA THR A 479 28.94 39.02 45.71
C THR A 479 30.11 39.97 45.94
N LEU A 480 30.01 41.21 45.44
CA LEU A 480 30.86 42.32 45.89
C LEU A 480 30.29 42.85 47.21
N LYS A 481 30.99 42.63 48.32
CA LYS A 481 30.53 43.03 49.66
C LYS A 481 31.63 43.65 50.51
N GLY A 482 31.22 44.37 51.55
CA GLY A 482 32.11 44.95 52.55
C GLY A 482 31.58 46.28 53.07
N THR A 483 32.47 47.11 53.60
CA THR A 483 32.15 48.45 54.08
C THR A 483 33.21 49.40 53.54
N PRO A 484 32.89 50.33 52.61
CA PRO A 484 33.89 51.21 52.03
C PRO A 484 34.55 52.09 53.10
N THR A 485 35.88 52.17 53.09
CA THR A 485 36.68 52.91 54.08
C THR A 485 37.16 54.27 53.57
N ALA A 486 37.10 54.51 52.26
CA ALA A 486 37.46 55.79 51.63
C ALA A 486 36.55 56.10 50.45
N ALA A 487 36.31 57.39 50.20
CA ALA A 487 35.54 57.87 49.06
C ALA A 487 36.43 57.93 47.81
N ALA A 488 36.03 57.23 46.76
CA ALA A 488 36.74 57.11 45.49
C ALA A 488 35.75 56.60 44.42
N SER A 489 36.10 56.77 43.13
CA SER A 489 35.45 56.04 42.04
C SER A 489 36.42 54.99 41.51
N SER A 490 36.02 53.72 41.56
CA SER A 490 36.83 52.59 41.07
C SER A 490 36.18 51.92 39.88
N ASN A 491 37.01 51.55 38.91
CA ASN A 491 36.65 50.65 37.81
C ASN A 491 37.26 49.27 38.08
N PHE A 492 36.48 48.21 37.89
CA PHE A 492 36.95 46.82 37.97
C PHE A 492 36.20 45.97 36.94
N ILE A 493 36.77 44.82 36.57
CA ILE A 493 36.20 43.89 35.60
C ILE A 493 35.98 42.55 36.29
N LEU A 494 34.76 42.03 36.23
CA LEU A 494 34.47 40.63 36.55
C LEU A 494 34.75 39.80 35.30
N GLN A 495 35.88 39.09 35.29
CA GLN A 495 36.25 38.16 34.22
C GLN A 495 35.63 36.81 34.55
N VAL A 496 34.63 36.41 33.78
CA VAL A 496 33.85 35.19 33.99
C VAL A 496 34.29 34.14 32.99
N SER A 497 34.56 32.92 33.45
CA SER A 497 34.76 31.75 32.60
C SER A 497 33.79 30.65 32.99
N ASP A 498 33.05 30.11 32.02
CA ASP A 498 32.16 28.96 32.21
C ASP A 498 32.95 27.64 32.31
N SER A 499 32.28 26.53 32.62
CA SER A 499 32.94 25.22 32.76
C SER A 499 33.42 24.61 31.44
N ALA A 500 33.00 25.17 30.30
CA ALA A 500 33.46 24.82 28.96
C ALA A 500 34.59 25.73 28.44
N GLY A 501 35.01 26.74 29.22
CA GLY A 501 36.08 27.68 28.89
C GLY A 501 35.65 28.91 28.08
N VAL A 502 34.35 29.12 27.85
CA VAL A 502 33.79 30.36 27.29
C VAL A 502 34.03 31.49 28.27
N ARG A 503 34.48 32.66 27.77
CA ARG A 503 34.83 33.81 28.62
C ARG A 503 34.02 35.05 28.30
N GLY A 504 33.77 35.87 29.32
CA GLY A 504 33.15 37.19 29.20
C GLY A 504 33.69 38.16 30.26
N ASP A 505 34.09 39.34 29.82
CA ASP A 505 34.60 40.41 30.67
C ASP A 505 33.51 41.46 30.93
N PHE A 506 33.03 41.55 32.16
CA PHE A 506 31.99 42.50 32.56
C PHE A 506 32.61 43.65 33.35
N ALA A 507 32.77 44.81 32.70
CA ALA A 507 33.31 46.01 33.32
C ALA A 507 32.25 46.73 34.18
N TYR A 508 32.65 47.15 35.38
CA TYR A 508 31.81 47.90 36.30
C TYR A 508 32.52 49.13 36.85
N THR A 509 31.75 50.20 37.06
CA THR A 509 32.18 51.40 37.77
C THR A 509 31.36 51.52 39.05
N LEU A 510 32.02 51.79 40.18
CA LEU A 510 31.38 52.09 41.46
C LEU A 510 32.00 53.35 42.06
N ALA A 511 31.18 54.39 42.23
CA ALA A 511 31.54 55.56 43.03
C ALA A 511 31.18 55.32 44.50
N VAL A 512 32.04 55.78 45.40
CA VAL A 512 31.81 55.80 46.85
C VAL A 512 31.87 57.24 47.31
N ALA A 513 30.75 57.76 47.80
CA ALA A 513 30.67 59.11 48.34
C ALA A 513 31.13 59.16 49.81
N GLN A 514 31.69 60.30 50.24
CA GLN A 514 31.72 60.63 51.66
C GLN A 514 30.28 60.92 52.11
N PRO A 515 29.77 60.31 53.20
CA PRO A 515 28.49 60.72 53.76
C PRO A 515 28.57 62.19 54.21
N ARG A 516 27.51 62.95 53.92
CA ARG A 516 27.31 64.25 54.60
C ARG A 516 27.05 64.01 56.09
N PRO A 517 27.42 64.96 56.98
CA PRO A 517 26.93 64.93 58.34
C PRO A 517 25.41 65.02 58.32
N VAL A 518 24.77 64.16 59.09
CA VAL A 518 23.35 64.26 59.44
C VAL A 518 23.32 64.75 60.88
N ALA A 519 23.01 66.03 61.05
CA ALA A 519 22.41 66.47 62.31
C ALA A 519 21.04 65.80 62.39
N ASN A 520 20.81 65.00 63.43
CA ASN A 520 19.51 64.41 63.70
C ASN A 520 18.85 65.19 64.84
N PRO A 521 17.51 65.21 64.94
CA PRO A 521 16.86 65.77 66.11
C PRO A 521 17.36 65.10 67.40
N VAL A 522 17.57 65.92 68.43
CA VAL A 522 18.04 65.47 69.75
C VAL A 522 17.02 65.86 70.79
N SER A 523 16.43 64.87 71.47
CA SER A 523 15.70 65.14 72.70
C SER A 523 16.66 65.09 73.88
N VAL A 524 16.84 66.23 74.57
CA VAL A 524 17.65 66.31 75.79
C VAL A 524 16.79 66.72 76.97
N ASN A 525 16.91 65.99 78.07
CA ASN A 525 16.24 66.33 79.32
C ASN A 525 17.12 67.32 80.09
N ALA A 526 16.77 68.61 80.04
CA ALA A 526 17.42 69.64 80.85
C ALA A 526 16.63 69.89 82.14
N THR A 527 17.33 70.10 83.25
CA THR A 527 16.72 70.60 84.50
C THR A 527 16.76 72.13 84.49
N ALA A 528 15.63 72.79 84.77
CA ALA A 528 15.49 74.24 84.70
C ALA A 528 16.60 74.99 85.48
N GLY A 529 17.23 75.98 84.84
CA GLY A 529 18.35 76.75 85.42
C GLY A 529 19.72 76.07 85.35
N THR A 530 19.85 74.85 84.83
CA THR A 530 21.14 74.13 84.73
C THR A 530 21.69 74.12 83.30
N ALA A 531 22.97 74.48 83.15
CA ALA A 531 23.69 74.38 81.88
C ALA A 531 23.86 72.89 81.52
N THR A 532 23.11 72.45 80.51
CA THR A 532 23.01 71.06 80.08
C THR A 532 23.81 70.89 78.79
N ALA A 533 24.86 70.06 78.82
CA ALA A 533 25.61 69.71 77.61
C ALA A 533 24.71 68.87 76.70
N VAL A 534 24.46 69.35 75.48
CA VAL A 534 23.65 68.62 74.51
C VAL A 534 24.55 67.64 73.78
N VAL A 535 24.39 66.35 74.09
CA VAL A 535 25.07 65.26 73.38
C VAL A 535 24.44 65.16 71.98
N LEU A 536 25.11 65.73 70.99
CA LEU A 536 24.56 65.87 69.64
C LEU A 536 24.51 64.51 68.92
N ASN A 537 23.34 64.16 68.41
CA ASN A 537 23.13 62.97 67.57
C ASN A 537 23.59 63.26 66.13
N LEU A 538 24.92 63.30 65.96
CA LEU A 538 25.58 63.42 64.66
C LEU A 538 25.77 62.02 64.08
N SER A 539 25.16 61.75 62.93
CA SER A 539 25.35 60.50 62.18
C SER A 539 25.78 60.78 60.73
N GLY A 540 26.06 59.75 59.95
CA GLY A 540 26.64 59.91 58.61
C GLY A 540 28.10 60.39 58.69
N GLY A 541 28.38 61.53 58.05
CA GLY A 541 29.73 62.11 57.98
C GLY A 541 30.21 62.72 59.30
N VAL A 542 31.48 62.50 59.62
CA VAL A 542 32.15 63.14 60.76
C VAL A 542 32.12 64.66 60.57
N ALA A 543 31.40 65.37 61.44
CA ALA A 543 31.33 66.82 61.44
C ALA A 543 32.64 67.43 61.98
N THR A 544 33.15 68.45 61.30
CA THR A 544 34.30 69.24 61.77
C THR A 544 33.86 70.50 62.53
N ARG A 545 32.59 70.91 62.40
CA ARG A 545 31.97 72.02 63.13
C ARG A 545 30.46 71.83 63.27
N VAL A 546 29.88 72.37 64.34
CA VAL A 546 28.43 72.57 64.50
C VAL A 546 28.08 74.04 64.73
N ASP A 547 26.87 74.43 64.35
CA ASP A 547 26.34 75.79 64.44
C ASP A 547 24.90 75.77 64.94
N VAL A 548 24.53 76.69 65.85
CA VAL A 548 23.12 76.96 66.18
C VAL A 548 22.51 77.77 65.03
N ALA A 549 21.55 77.19 64.32
CA ALA A 549 20.91 77.78 63.15
C ALA A 549 19.68 78.65 63.52
N THR A 550 18.94 78.26 64.56
CA THR A 550 17.95 79.13 65.24
C THR A 550 18.07 78.94 66.75
N GLN A 551 17.96 80.04 67.50
CA GLN A 551 18.06 80.05 68.96
C GLN A 551 16.75 79.62 69.64
N ALA A 552 16.88 79.10 70.87
CA ALA A 552 15.75 78.71 71.73
C ALA A 552 14.91 79.89 72.22
N ARG A 553 13.70 79.62 72.71
CA ARG A 553 12.74 80.64 73.18
C ARG A 553 12.67 80.76 74.70
N HIS A 554 12.94 79.67 75.41
CA HIS A 554 12.86 79.55 76.86
C HIS A 554 14.20 79.08 77.47
N GLY A 555 15.29 79.30 76.74
CA GLY A 555 16.66 79.05 77.17
C GLY A 555 17.66 79.60 76.15
N ILE A 556 18.95 79.30 76.32
CA ILE A 556 20.03 79.72 75.42
C ILE A 556 20.90 78.51 75.07
N ALA A 557 21.01 78.21 73.78
CA ALA A 557 21.95 77.27 73.19
C ALA A 557 23.19 78.00 72.63
N THR A 558 24.38 77.45 72.88
CA THR A 558 25.66 78.01 72.42
C THR A 558 26.54 76.90 71.83
N ALA A 559 26.96 77.05 70.57
CA ALA A 559 27.87 76.13 69.90
C ALA A 559 29.36 76.47 70.17
N SER A 560 30.20 75.45 70.29
CA SER A 560 31.66 75.59 70.31
C SER A 560 32.32 74.34 69.71
N GLY A 561 33.10 74.49 68.64
CA GLY A 561 33.70 73.36 67.92
C GLY A 561 32.63 72.40 67.38
N THR A 562 32.52 71.22 68.00
CA THR A 562 31.54 70.17 67.68
C THR A 562 30.50 69.94 68.79
N THR A 563 30.46 70.76 69.85
CA THR A 563 29.49 70.63 70.95
C THR A 563 28.54 71.82 71.01
N ILE A 564 27.36 71.61 71.62
CA ILE A 564 26.42 72.67 71.99
C ILE A 564 26.04 72.48 73.47
N THR A 565 26.04 73.58 74.22
CA THR A 565 25.50 73.63 75.59
C THR A 565 24.21 74.43 75.59
N TYR A 566 23.16 73.93 76.22
CA TYR A 566 21.88 74.61 76.38
C TYR A 566 21.56 74.85 77.86
N THR A 567 21.11 76.05 78.20
CA THR A 567 20.65 76.40 79.55
C THR A 567 19.20 76.83 79.51
N ALA A 568 18.31 76.10 80.18
CA ALA A 568 16.89 76.47 80.33
C ALA A 568 16.73 77.68 81.26
N ASN A 569 15.82 78.59 80.91
CA ASN A 569 15.37 79.65 81.81
C ASN A 569 14.73 79.03 83.07
N ALA A 570 14.97 79.66 84.22
CA ALA A 570 14.48 79.15 85.50
C ALA A 570 12.94 79.11 85.54
N GLY A 571 12.38 77.99 86.02
CA GLY A 571 10.94 77.81 86.19
C GLY A 571 10.16 77.34 84.95
N PHE A 572 10.79 77.25 83.77
CA PHE A 572 10.15 76.64 82.61
C PHE A 572 10.05 75.10 82.78
N ALA A 573 8.89 74.54 82.48
CA ALA A 573 8.65 73.09 82.38
C ALA A 573 7.74 72.83 81.17
N GLY A 574 8.03 71.79 80.40
CA GLY A 574 7.52 71.63 79.03
C GLY A 574 8.66 71.60 78.01
N GLN A 575 8.34 71.88 76.76
CA GLN A 575 9.23 71.70 75.61
C GLN A 575 9.70 73.06 75.07
N ASP A 576 11.00 73.29 75.08
CA ASP A 576 11.65 74.36 74.30
C ASP A 576 12.40 73.76 73.12
N GLU A 577 12.69 74.55 72.08
CA GLU A 577 13.38 74.06 70.89
C GLU A 577 14.36 75.07 70.30
N PHE A 578 15.48 74.57 69.80
CA PHE A 578 16.43 75.32 68.97
C PHE A 578 16.90 74.44 67.81
N THR A 579 17.36 75.01 66.69
CA THR A 579 17.89 74.19 65.59
C THR A 579 19.41 74.33 65.44
N TYR A 580 20.05 73.26 64.98
CA TYR A 580 21.48 73.23 64.72
C TYR A 580 21.82 72.56 63.39
N THR A 581 22.95 72.93 62.82
CA THR A 581 23.53 72.28 61.62
C THR A 581 24.92 71.73 61.94
N ALA A 582 25.34 70.71 61.17
CA ALA A 582 26.65 70.10 61.27
C ALA A 582 27.33 70.14 59.90
N THR A 583 28.61 70.52 59.87
CA THR A 583 29.35 70.72 58.62
C THR A 583 30.61 69.85 58.55
N SER A 584 30.90 69.31 57.37
CA SER A 584 32.19 68.69 57.03
C SER A 584 32.55 69.00 55.57
N ALA A 585 33.67 68.45 55.07
CA ALA A 585 34.09 68.59 53.68
C ALA A 585 33.09 68.04 52.64
N ALA A 586 32.12 67.20 53.05
CA ALA A 586 31.03 66.72 52.18
C ALA A 586 29.85 67.70 52.08
N GLY A 587 29.87 68.79 52.86
CA GLY A 587 28.83 69.82 52.95
C GLY A 587 28.23 69.95 54.35
N THR A 588 27.31 70.90 54.49
CA THR A 588 26.50 71.11 55.69
C THR A 588 25.24 70.23 55.66
N SER A 589 24.80 69.79 56.84
CA SER A 589 23.55 69.05 57.04
C SER A 589 22.32 69.93 56.77
N ALA A 590 21.14 69.32 56.63
CA ALA A 590 19.91 70.02 56.94
C ALA A 590 19.92 70.47 58.43
N PRO A 591 19.24 71.57 58.79
CA PRO A 591 19.06 71.94 60.19
C PRO A 591 18.19 70.90 60.90
N ALA A 592 18.58 70.50 62.10
CA ALA A 592 17.83 69.59 62.95
C ALA A 592 17.44 70.26 64.27
N THR A 593 16.26 69.94 64.78
CA THR A 593 15.77 70.49 66.05
C THR A 593 16.35 69.75 67.24
N VAL A 594 17.03 70.46 68.14
CA VAL A 594 17.20 70.00 69.51
C VAL A 594 15.94 70.38 70.27
N THR A 595 15.20 69.36 70.68
CA THR A 595 13.97 69.47 71.44
C THR A 595 14.30 69.29 72.92
N VAL A 596 14.29 70.37 73.69
CA VAL A 596 14.62 70.32 75.11
C VAL A 596 13.35 70.09 75.91
N ASN A 597 13.11 68.84 76.30
CA ASN A 597 12.05 68.49 77.24
C ASN A 597 12.53 68.75 78.68
N VAL A 598 12.07 69.85 79.26
CA VAL A 598 12.11 70.03 80.72
C VAL A 598 10.92 69.25 81.30
N ALA A 599 11.21 68.07 81.85
CA ALA A 599 10.52 66.85 81.41
C ALA A 599 9.11 66.53 81.96
N ALA A 600 8.35 65.83 81.10
CA ALA A 600 7.20 64.95 81.39
C ALA A 600 7.22 63.74 80.40
N ALA A 601 6.41 62.69 80.60
CA ALA A 601 6.58 61.35 79.98
C ALA A 601 5.64 61.02 78.79
N VAL A 602 5.99 59.98 77.97
CA VAL A 602 5.41 59.68 76.63
C VAL A 602 5.39 58.16 76.28
N LEU A 603 4.46 57.71 75.41
CA LEU A 603 4.24 56.32 74.93
C LEU A 603 4.73 56.05 73.48
N THR A 604 4.88 54.75 73.14
CA THR A 604 5.27 54.24 71.80
C THR A 604 4.54 52.93 71.42
N LEU A 605 4.52 52.56 70.13
CA LEU A 605 3.90 51.32 69.59
C LEU A 605 4.90 50.47 68.78
N SER A 606 4.58 49.19 68.59
CA SER A 606 5.30 48.23 67.75
C SER A 606 4.30 47.29 67.01
N PRO A 607 4.52 46.89 65.74
CA PRO A 607 5.59 47.35 64.84
C PRO A 607 5.52 48.87 64.56
N GLN A 608 6.55 49.43 63.93
CA GLN A 608 6.54 50.84 63.56
C GLN A 608 5.48 51.14 62.48
N PRO A 609 4.95 52.38 62.42
CA PRO A 609 3.97 52.77 61.40
C PRO A 609 4.44 52.47 59.97
N GLY A 610 3.61 51.85 59.14
CA GLY A 610 3.98 51.45 57.78
C GLY A 610 3.18 50.29 57.19
N ALA A 611 3.68 49.71 56.11
CA ALA A 611 3.05 48.56 55.47
C ALA A 611 3.26 47.27 56.28
N LEU A 612 2.18 46.52 56.48
CA LEU A 612 2.20 45.20 57.11
C LEU A 612 2.39 44.10 56.06
N PRO A 613 2.82 42.88 56.45
CA PRO A 613 2.85 41.73 55.55
C PRO A 613 1.48 41.51 54.90
N GLY A 614 1.46 41.23 53.59
CA GLY A 614 0.23 41.04 52.83
C GLY A 614 -0.57 39.80 53.26
N SER A 615 -1.87 39.82 52.93
CA SER A 615 -2.80 38.71 53.14
C SER A 615 -3.34 38.18 51.81
N THR A 616 -3.96 37.00 51.81
CA THR A 616 -4.61 36.41 50.63
C THR A 616 -6.04 36.03 50.96
N VAL A 617 -6.98 36.36 50.08
CA VAL A 617 -8.40 36.02 50.23
C VAL A 617 -8.57 34.51 50.43
N GLY A 618 -9.30 34.13 51.48
CA GLY A 618 -9.52 32.73 51.88
C GLY A 618 -8.38 32.08 52.68
N ALA A 619 -7.23 32.74 52.85
CA ALA A 619 -6.14 32.25 53.69
C ALA A 619 -6.15 32.90 55.10
N ALA A 620 -5.84 32.14 56.13
CA ALA A 620 -5.74 32.68 57.49
C ALA A 620 -4.57 33.66 57.62
N TYR A 621 -4.79 34.77 58.34
CA TYR A 621 -3.84 35.85 58.54
C TYR A 621 -3.71 36.21 60.02
N THR A 622 -2.49 36.52 60.47
CA THR A 622 -2.19 36.98 61.84
C THR A 622 -1.04 38.00 61.83
N GLN A 623 -1.17 39.09 62.61
CA GLN A 623 -0.16 40.12 62.77
C GLN A 623 -0.23 40.74 64.17
N ALA A 624 0.83 40.58 64.97
CA ALA A 624 0.88 41.11 66.34
C ALA A 624 1.04 42.65 66.40
N VAL A 625 0.54 43.27 67.46
CA VAL A 625 0.70 44.71 67.77
C VAL A 625 0.89 44.88 69.29
N SER A 626 1.74 45.83 69.73
CA SER A 626 2.00 46.12 71.14
C SER A 626 2.39 47.58 71.41
N ALA A 627 2.47 47.98 72.69
CA ALA A 627 2.84 49.32 73.14
C ALA A 627 3.78 49.32 74.36
N SER A 628 4.54 50.41 74.55
CA SER A 628 5.45 50.60 75.70
C SER A 628 5.74 52.08 75.98
N GLY A 629 6.15 52.41 77.21
CA GLY A 629 6.55 53.77 77.64
C GLY A 629 5.64 54.42 78.69
N GLY A 630 4.45 53.86 78.93
CA GLY A 630 3.52 54.27 79.99
C GLY A 630 3.33 53.17 81.04
N GLN A 631 2.23 53.24 81.81
CA GLN A 631 1.87 52.22 82.79
C GLN A 631 0.80 51.27 82.23
N GLY A 632 1.10 49.97 82.24
CA GLY A 632 0.12 48.94 81.86
C GLY A 632 -1.05 48.83 82.87
N PRO A 633 -2.18 48.23 82.49
CA PRO A 633 -2.45 47.57 81.21
C PRO A 633 -2.75 48.55 80.07
N TYR A 634 -2.36 48.18 78.85
CA TYR A 634 -2.66 48.93 77.63
C TYR A 634 -4.00 48.48 77.02
N ARG A 635 -4.73 49.41 76.41
CA ARG A 635 -5.93 49.14 75.62
C ARG A 635 -5.73 49.60 74.18
N TYR A 636 -6.14 48.79 73.21
CA TYR A 636 -6.00 49.11 71.78
C TYR A 636 -7.35 49.43 71.13
N ALA A 637 -7.35 50.34 70.16
CA ALA A 637 -8.50 50.67 69.32
C ALA A 637 -8.05 50.89 67.87
N VAL A 638 -8.88 50.50 66.89
CA VAL A 638 -8.63 50.72 65.46
C VAL A 638 -9.59 51.77 64.89
N ALA A 639 -9.07 52.63 64.02
CA ALA A 639 -9.84 53.58 63.21
C ALA A 639 -9.49 53.38 61.72
N GLY A 640 -10.51 53.36 60.85
CA GLY A 640 -10.37 52.92 59.45
C GLY A 640 -10.85 51.47 59.26
N ALA A 641 -10.86 51.01 58.01
CA ALA A 641 -11.38 49.69 57.65
C ALA A 641 -10.25 48.65 57.56
N LEU A 642 -10.43 47.53 58.26
CA LEU A 642 -9.69 46.28 57.99
C LEU A 642 -10.34 45.55 56.79
N PRO A 643 -9.61 44.65 56.11
CA PRO A 643 -10.21 43.73 55.15
C PRO A 643 -11.37 42.96 55.77
N ALA A 644 -12.48 42.80 55.02
CA ALA A 644 -13.64 42.06 55.48
C ALA A 644 -13.25 40.64 55.89
N GLY A 645 -13.50 40.25 57.15
CA GLY A 645 -13.08 38.97 57.73
C GLY A 645 -11.81 39.01 58.59
N LEU A 646 -11.15 40.18 58.73
CA LEU A 646 -10.11 40.43 59.74
C LEU A 646 -10.63 41.32 60.88
N VAL A 647 -10.13 41.10 62.09
CA VAL A 647 -10.45 41.87 63.30
C VAL A 647 -9.18 42.24 64.08
N LEU A 648 -9.20 43.36 64.81
CA LEU A 648 -8.18 43.67 65.82
C LEU A 648 -8.61 43.08 67.18
N SER A 649 -7.66 42.44 67.86
CA SER A 649 -7.76 41.95 69.24
C SER A 649 -6.64 42.54 70.10
N ASP A 650 -6.69 42.36 71.42
CA ASP A 650 -5.73 42.92 72.38
C ASP A 650 -4.26 42.50 72.18
N ALA A 651 -3.99 41.51 71.33
CA ALA A 651 -2.65 41.03 70.97
C ALA A 651 -2.28 41.20 69.48
N GLY A 652 -3.20 41.67 68.63
CA GLY A 652 -2.97 41.81 67.19
C GLY A 652 -4.19 41.60 66.30
N ILE A 653 -3.95 41.74 64.99
CA ILE A 653 -4.93 41.56 63.91
C ILE A 653 -4.97 40.07 63.54
N SER A 654 -6.17 39.49 63.38
CA SER A 654 -6.32 38.10 62.94
C SER A 654 -7.64 37.86 62.19
N GLY A 655 -7.69 36.75 61.44
CA GLY A 655 -8.90 36.30 60.74
C GLY A 655 -8.60 35.64 59.40
N THR A 656 -9.58 35.64 58.50
CA THR A 656 -9.45 35.19 57.11
C THR A 656 -10.12 36.24 56.21
N PRO A 657 -9.38 36.96 55.34
CA PRO A 657 -9.97 38.00 54.53
C PRO A 657 -10.83 37.41 53.41
N THR A 658 -11.92 38.09 53.10
CA THR A 658 -12.91 37.70 52.08
C THR A 658 -12.88 38.60 50.84
N GLU A 659 -12.27 39.79 50.94
CA GLU A 659 -12.23 40.79 49.87
C GLU A 659 -10.80 41.30 49.63
N ALA A 660 -10.34 41.17 48.38
CA ALA A 660 -9.04 41.69 47.94
C ALA A 660 -9.06 43.23 47.84
N GLY A 661 -7.98 43.89 48.22
CA GLY A 661 -7.89 45.36 48.22
C GLY A 661 -6.72 45.92 49.02
N SER A 662 -6.59 47.25 48.98
CA SER A 662 -5.58 48.03 49.71
C SER A 662 -6.25 48.79 50.85
N TYR A 663 -5.98 48.37 52.08
CA TYR A 663 -6.66 48.87 53.28
C TYR A 663 -5.72 49.72 54.14
N ALA A 664 -6.22 50.84 54.68
CA ALA A 664 -5.45 51.77 55.50
C ALA A 664 -6.21 52.07 56.80
N PHE A 665 -5.51 51.98 57.93
CA PHE A 665 -6.10 52.12 59.26
C PHE A 665 -5.05 52.56 60.30
N THR A 666 -5.51 53.07 61.43
CA THR A 666 -4.69 53.57 62.54
C THR A 666 -5.03 52.80 63.81
N VAL A 667 -4.02 52.35 64.55
CA VAL A 667 -4.17 51.76 65.88
C VAL A 667 -3.76 52.78 66.94
N THR A 668 -4.63 53.02 67.91
CA THR A 668 -4.35 53.80 69.12
C THR A 668 -4.09 52.85 70.27
N ALA A 669 -3.07 53.11 71.08
CA ALA A 669 -2.83 52.46 72.36
C ALA A 669 -2.95 53.47 73.50
N THR A 670 -3.69 53.12 74.55
CA THR A 670 -3.92 53.96 75.74
C THR A 670 -3.42 53.23 76.99
N ASP A 671 -2.69 53.93 77.88
CA ASP A 671 -2.19 53.38 79.16
C ASP A 671 -3.19 53.56 80.32
N ALA A 672 -2.83 53.03 81.49
CA ALA A 672 -3.65 53.10 82.70
C ALA A 672 -3.90 54.53 83.23
N ASN A 673 -3.09 55.52 82.81
CA ASN A 673 -3.23 56.93 83.18
C ASN A 673 -3.96 57.76 82.11
N GLY A 674 -4.41 57.13 81.02
CA GLY A 674 -5.06 57.82 79.89
C GLY A 674 -4.09 58.49 78.92
N VAL A 675 -2.78 58.28 79.05
CA VAL A 675 -1.80 58.73 78.05
C VAL A 675 -1.96 57.87 76.81
N GLN A 676 -1.83 58.46 75.62
CA GLN A 676 -2.05 57.77 74.34
C GLN A 676 -0.83 57.80 73.42
N GLY A 677 -0.69 56.75 72.60
CA GLY A 677 0.16 56.71 71.42
C GLY A 677 -0.63 56.19 70.22
N GLN A 678 -0.21 56.53 69.00
CA GLN A 678 -0.88 56.11 67.77
C GLN A 678 0.12 55.65 66.70
N ALA A 679 -0.28 54.68 65.87
CA ALA A 679 0.48 54.19 64.72
C ALA A 679 -0.46 53.91 63.54
N SER A 680 -0.11 54.35 62.33
CA SER A 680 -0.89 54.12 61.11
C SER A 680 -0.25 53.03 60.25
N TYR A 681 -1.09 52.19 59.65
CA TYR A 681 -0.67 51.02 58.88
C TYR A 681 -1.41 50.89 57.54
N THR A 682 -0.81 50.15 56.62
CA THR A 682 -1.47 49.68 55.39
C THR A 682 -1.34 48.17 55.23
N LEU A 683 -2.39 47.54 54.71
CA LEU A 683 -2.45 46.10 54.47
C LEU A 683 -3.00 45.83 53.06
N GLN A 684 -2.22 45.11 52.26
CA GLN A 684 -2.71 44.55 50.98
C GLN A 684 -3.36 43.19 51.22
N SER A 685 -4.49 42.94 50.55
CA SER A 685 -5.09 41.62 50.45
C SER A 685 -5.23 41.23 48.97
N ALA A 686 -4.61 40.12 48.58
CA ALA A 686 -4.55 39.65 47.20
C ALA A 686 -5.56 38.51 46.95
N GLY A 687 -5.95 38.30 45.69
CA GLY A 687 -6.73 37.13 45.29
C GLY A 687 -5.87 35.86 45.22
N PRO A 688 -6.49 34.66 45.25
CA PRO A 688 -5.78 33.42 44.96
C PRO A 688 -5.18 33.42 43.54
N MET A 689 -3.99 32.85 43.38
CA MET A 689 -3.35 32.70 42.07
C MET A 689 -3.84 31.42 41.37
N PRO A 690 -4.35 31.49 40.12
CA PRO A 690 -4.88 30.33 39.42
C PRO A 690 -3.78 29.44 38.85
N VAL A 691 -3.99 28.12 38.93
CA VAL A 691 -3.07 27.09 38.43
C VAL A 691 -3.82 26.14 37.51
N ALA A 692 -3.55 26.23 36.21
CA ALA A 692 -4.05 25.32 35.18
C ALA A 692 -3.24 24.02 35.14
N ILE A 693 -3.83 22.93 34.64
CA ILE A 693 -3.23 21.58 34.64
C ILE A 693 -3.02 21.04 33.23
N SER A 694 -1.82 20.51 32.97
CA SER A 694 -1.50 19.83 31.72
C SER A 694 -2.11 18.43 31.68
N ARG A 695 -2.62 18.01 30.51
CA ARG A 695 -3.26 16.70 30.28
C ARG A 695 -2.78 16.08 28.97
N SER A 696 -3.03 14.78 28.80
CA SER A 696 -2.88 14.07 27.52
C SER A 696 -4.20 13.41 27.14
N VAL A 697 -4.58 13.51 25.87
CA VAL A 697 -5.85 13.01 25.32
C VAL A 697 -5.59 12.32 23.99
N GLN A 698 -6.27 11.20 23.72
CA GLN A 698 -6.23 10.56 22.40
C GLN A 698 -7.38 11.08 21.54
N VAL A 699 -7.10 11.33 20.26
CA VAL A 699 -8.06 11.72 19.22
C VAL A 699 -7.70 10.96 17.95
N MET A 700 -8.65 10.72 17.04
CA MET A 700 -8.37 10.06 15.77
C MET A 700 -8.30 11.11 14.65
N ALA A 701 -7.47 10.91 13.64
CA ALA A 701 -7.39 11.83 12.50
C ALA A 701 -8.78 12.05 11.87
N GLY A 702 -9.17 13.31 11.64
CA GLY A 702 -10.50 13.70 11.17
C GLY A 702 -11.60 13.78 12.25
N THR A 703 -11.34 13.40 13.51
CA THR A 703 -12.32 13.50 14.61
C THR A 703 -12.00 14.62 15.60
N ALA A 704 -12.97 14.94 16.45
CA ALA A 704 -12.85 15.95 17.49
C ALA A 704 -12.87 15.34 18.90
N ALA A 705 -11.99 15.82 19.77
CA ALA A 705 -12.00 15.55 21.21
C ALA A 705 -12.33 16.83 21.99
N THR A 706 -13.09 16.73 23.07
CA THR A 706 -13.42 17.86 23.96
C THR A 706 -12.82 17.64 25.34
N VAL A 707 -12.21 18.68 25.91
CA VAL A 707 -11.50 18.64 27.19
C VAL A 707 -11.98 19.78 28.08
N ASP A 708 -12.29 19.50 29.34
CA ASP A 708 -12.52 20.54 30.34
C ASP A 708 -11.17 21.07 30.85
N LEU A 709 -11.01 22.38 30.80
CA LEU A 709 -9.80 23.10 31.18
C LEU A 709 -9.78 23.45 32.68
N ALA A 710 -10.94 23.60 33.30
CA ALA A 710 -11.09 23.96 34.70
C ALA A 710 -11.12 22.73 35.63
N GLU A 711 -11.46 21.55 35.12
CA GLU A 711 -11.37 20.28 35.87
C GLU A 711 -10.00 20.15 36.54
N GLY A 712 -9.97 19.97 37.87
CA GLY A 712 -8.74 19.78 38.66
C GLY A 712 -7.87 21.03 38.85
N ALA A 713 -8.09 22.11 38.10
CA ALA A 713 -7.35 23.37 38.26
C ALA A 713 -7.68 24.05 39.60
N SER A 714 -6.74 24.82 40.15
CA SER A 714 -6.90 25.49 41.45
C SER A 714 -6.83 27.02 41.34
N GLY A 715 -7.24 27.72 42.40
CA GLY A 715 -7.30 29.19 42.43
C GLY A 715 -8.48 29.80 41.66
N GLY A 716 -9.58 29.05 41.51
CA GLY A 716 -10.85 29.59 41.00
C GLY A 716 -11.58 30.51 42.00
N PRO A 717 -12.79 31.01 41.66
CA PRO A 717 -13.54 30.72 40.44
C PRO A 717 -12.87 31.32 39.19
N PHE A 718 -12.84 30.54 38.11
CA PHE A 718 -12.28 30.99 36.83
C PHE A 718 -13.31 31.84 36.07
N THR A 719 -12.82 32.87 35.38
CA THR A 719 -13.63 33.86 34.66
C THR A 719 -13.36 33.84 33.14
N ALA A 720 -12.18 33.39 32.72
CA ALA A 720 -11.82 33.21 31.32
C ALA A 720 -10.83 32.05 31.13
N ALA A 721 -10.77 31.54 29.89
CA ALA A 721 -9.71 30.67 29.40
C ALA A 721 -9.23 31.19 28.04
N ALA A 722 -7.94 31.09 27.75
CA ALA A 722 -7.35 31.54 26.50
C ALA A 722 -6.36 30.52 25.94
N LEU A 723 -6.25 30.44 24.60
CA LEU A 723 -5.17 29.73 23.93
C LEU A 723 -3.92 30.62 23.92
N VAL A 724 -2.76 30.03 24.19
CA VAL A 724 -1.46 30.72 24.10
C VAL A 724 -0.95 30.71 22.66
N ASP A 725 -1.17 29.60 21.96
CA ASP A 725 -0.81 29.38 20.57
C ASP A 725 -1.79 28.41 19.90
N ALA A 726 -2.04 28.62 18.61
CA ALA A 726 -2.94 27.80 17.81
C ALA A 726 -2.16 26.68 17.09
N PRO A 727 -2.73 25.47 16.99
CA PRO A 727 -2.13 24.38 16.20
C PRO A 727 -2.07 24.76 14.70
N GLN A 728 -1.16 24.13 13.96
CA GLN A 728 -1.07 24.34 12.51
C GLN A 728 -2.31 23.77 11.79
N PRO A 729 -2.76 24.35 10.66
CA PRO A 729 -3.91 23.82 9.91
C PRO A 729 -3.74 22.37 9.43
N ALA A 730 -2.50 21.89 9.28
CA ALA A 730 -2.18 20.50 8.93
C ALA A 730 -2.20 19.53 10.14
N GLU A 731 -2.26 20.05 11.36
CA GLU A 731 -2.34 19.30 12.62
C GLU A 731 -3.80 19.21 13.11
N GLY A 732 -4.53 20.34 13.05
CA GLY A 732 -5.93 20.41 13.45
C GLY A 732 -6.37 21.84 13.79
N GLN A 733 -7.54 21.96 14.40
CA GLN A 733 -8.08 23.23 14.91
C GLN A 733 -8.49 23.08 16.37
N ALA A 734 -8.01 23.99 17.22
CA ALA A 734 -8.48 24.16 18.60
C ALA A 734 -9.51 25.31 18.67
N VAL A 735 -10.63 25.08 19.35
CA VAL A 735 -11.69 26.07 19.60
C VAL A 735 -12.04 26.06 21.08
N LEU A 736 -12.07 27.23 21.71
CA LEU A 736 -12.54 27.39 23.08
C LEU A 736 -14.03 27.71 23.13
N SER A 737 -14.69 27.20 24.15
CA SER A 737 -16.09 27.47 24.48
C SER A 737 -16.21 27.68 25.99
N ALA A 738 -16.98 28.70 26.39
CA ALA A 738 -17.26 29.01 27.78
C ALA A 738 -18.78 29.09 27.98
N ALA A 739 -19.32 28.30 28.89
CA ALA A 739 -20.74 28.26 29.21
C ALA A 739 -20.93 27.93 30.69
N GLU A 740 -21.72 28.72 31.40
CA GLU A 740 -22.10 28.49 32.81
C GLU A 740 -20.91 28.19 33.77
N GLY A 741 -19.76 28.81 33.51
CA GLY A 741 -18.54 28.63 34.30
C GLY A 741 -17.68 27.40 33.93
N GLN A 742 -18.12 26.59 32.96
CA GLN A 742 -17.28 25.55 32.36
C GLN A 742 -16.49 26.11 31.18
N PHE A 743 -15.20 25.78 31.14
CA PHE A 743 -14.27 26.21 30.10
C PHE A 743 -13.79 24.97 29.33
N ARG A 744 -14.32 24.76 28.13
CA ARG A 744 -14.05 23.55 27.33
C ARG A 744 -13.29 23.89 26.05
N MET A 745 -12.25 23.13 25.76
CA MET A 745 -11.57 23.14 24.47
C MET A 745 -12.03 21.95 23.63
N ALA A 746 -12.53 22.22 22.43
CA ALA A 746 -12.68 21.23 21.37
C ALA A 746 -11.45 21.29 20.45
N PHE A 747 -10.76 20.16 20.25
CA PHE A 747 -9.69 20.02 19.26
C PHE A 747 -10.13 19.02 18.19
N THR A 748 -10.19 19.49 16.94
CA THR A 748 -10.48 18.66 15.76
C THR A 748 -9.17 18.35 15.05
N ALA A 749 -8.76 17.08 15.04
CA ALA A 749 -7.54 16.65 14.36
C ALA A 749 -7.73 16.70 12.83
N ALA A 750 -6.74 17.20 12.08
CA ALA A 750 -6.86 17.27 10.63
C ALA A 750 -6.93 15.85 10.00
N PRO A 751 -7.63 15.65 8.86
CA PRO A 751 -7.83 14.35 8.22
C PRO A 751 -6.58 13.51 7.92
N LEU A 752 -5.42 14.16 7.79
CA LEU A 752 -4.12 13.55 7.48
C LEU A 752 -3.09 13.74 8.61
N ALA A 753 -3.49 14.26 9.78
CA ALA A 753 -2.57 14.50 10.89
C ALA A 753 -2.12 13.20 11.56
N THR A 754 -0.90 13.20 12.11
CA THR A 754 -0.28 12.05 12.78
C THR A 754 0.66 12.51 13.90
N GLY A 755 0.89 11.69 14.92
CA GLY A 755 1.81 12.02 16.01
C GLY A 755 1.13 12.77 17.16
N SER A 756 1.84 13.67 17.83
CA SER A 756 1.30 14.42 18.98
C SER A 756 1.30 15.92 18.72
N VAL A 757 0.16 16.57 18.98
CA VAL A 757 -0.05 18.02 18.87
C VAL A 757 -0.19 18.58 20.28
N ILE A 758 0.55 19.64 20.61
CA ILE A 758 0.50 20.28 21.92
C ILE A 758 -0.21 21.63 21.78
N VAL A 759 -1.35 21.77 22.45
CA VAL A 759 -2.10 23.04 22.50
C VAL A 759 -1.98 23.61 23.92
N ARG A 760 -1.43 24.83 24.05
CA ARG A 760 -1.25 25.48 25.36
C ARG A 760 -2.37 26.46 25.66
N TYR A 761 -2.75 26.52 26.93
CA TYR A 761 -3.83 27.36 27.43
C TYR A 761 -3.51 27.99 28.78
N THR A 762 -4.23 29.05 29.13
CA THR A 762 -4.24 29.66 30.46
C THR A 762 -5.67 29.76 31.01
N LEU A 763 -5.79 29.82 32.33
CA LEU A 763 -7.02 30.18 33.03
C LEU A 763 -6.83 31.51 33.75
N SER A 764 -7.85 32.36 33.73
CA SER A 764 -7.89 33.62 34.47
C SER A 764 -8.98 33.57 35.53
N ASN A 765 -8.76 34.26 36.64
CA ASN A 765 -9.79 34.62 37.62
C ASN A 765 -9.94 36.15 37.69
N ALA A 766 -10.58 36.69 38.73
CA ALA A 766 -10.80 38.13 38.87
C ALA A 766 -9.52 38.96 39.15
N TRP A 767 -8.39 38.32 39.44
CA TRP A 767 -7.15 38.99 39.92
C TRP A 767 -5.91 38.64 39.10
N HIS A 768 -5.82 37.41 38.59
CA HIS A 768 -4.61 36.83 38.02
C HIS A 768 -4.93 35.89 36.85
N THR A 769 -3.90 35.60 36.04
CA THR A 769 -3.91 34.56 34.98
C THR A 769 -2.82 33.53 35.27
N SER A 770 -3.10 32.26 35.00
CA SER A 770 -2.19 31.16 35.28
C SER A 770 -0.95 31.18 34.40
N ALA A 771 0.09 30.44 34.82
CA ALA A 771 1.09 29.96 33.87
C ALA A 771 0.41 29.09 32.78
N ALA A 772 1.06 28.97 31.62
CA ALA A 772 0.55 28.17 30.51
C ALA A 772 0.62 26.67 30.81
N ALA A 773 -0.54 26.01 30.79
CA ALA A 773 -0.66 24.56 30.83
C ALA A 773 -0.79 23.99 29.41
N ALA A 774 -0.54 22.69 29.24
CA ALA A 774 -0.46 22.04 27.93
C ALA A 774 -1.42 20.84 27.83
N ILE A 775 -2.27 20.82 26.80
CA ILE A 775 -3.04 19.64 26.42
C ILE A 775 -2.32 18.96 25.25
N THR A 776 -1.88 17.72 25.44
CA THR A 776 -1.19 16.92 24.42
C THR A 776 -2.19 15.98 23.76
N PHE A 777 -2.56 16.28 22.50
CA PHE A 777 -3.41 15.43 21.69
C PHE A 777 -2.56 14.42 20.91
N THR A 778 -2.62 13.14 21.30
CA THR A 778 -2.02 12.05 20.53
C THR A 778 -2.99 11.61 19.44
N ILE A 779 -2.64 11.88 18.19
CA ILE A 779 -3.46 11.62 17.01
C ILE A 779 -3.22 10.19 16.51
N VAL A 780 -4.23 9.35 16.69
CA VAL A 780 -4.29 7.98 16.19
C VAL A 780 -4.68 8.00 14.71
N GLN A 781 -3.97 7.25 13.87
CA GLN A 781 -4.34 7.09 12.46
C GLN A 781 -5.65 6.30 12.34
N ARG A 782 -6.46 6.65 11.32
CA ARG A 782 -7.62 5.84 10.93
C ARG A 782 -7.15 4.51 10.30
N PRO A 783 -7.91 3.40 10.42
CA PRO A 783 -7.55 2.11 9.82
C PRO A 783 -7.39 2.16 8.29
N ASP A 784 -6.80 1.11 7.71
CA ASP A 784 -6.75 0.94 6.25
C ASP A 784 -8.11 0.39 5.74
N PRO A 785 -8.93 1.17 4.99
CA PRO A 785 -10.22 0.72 4.49
C PRO A 785 -10.11 -0.41 3.45
N SER A 786 -8.94 -0.65 2.86
CA SER A 786 -8.70 -1.83 2.00
C SER A 786 -8.51 -3.14 2.77
N LYS A 787 -8.62 -3.11 4.11
CA LYS A 787 -8.59 -4.29 5.00
C LYS A 787 -9.95 -4.56 5.68
N ASP A 788 -10.91 -3.65 5.56
CA ASP A 788 -12.25 -3.81 6.13
C ASP A 788 -13.11 -4.70 5.19
N VAL A 789 -13.58 -5.83 5.73
CA VAL A 789 -14.38 -6.82 4.99
C VAL A 789 -15.73 -6.27 4.50
N GLU A 790 -16.30 -5.29 5.19
CA GLU A 790 -17.55 -4.63 4.77
C GLU A 790 -17.29 -3.70 3.57
N VAL A 791 -16.12 -3.05 3.51
CA VAL A 791 -15.67 -2.21 2.38
C VAL A 791 -15.34 -3.08 1.16
N ILE A 792 -14.54 -4.14 1.33
CA ILE A 792 -14.17 -5.06 0.25
C ILE A 792 -15.42 -5.79 -0.28
N GLY A 793 -16.30 -6.22 0.63
CA GLY A 793 -17.58 -6.86 0.31
C GLY A 793 -18.50 -5.96 -0.51
N LEU A 794 -18.61 -4.68 -0.15
CA LEU A 794 -19.44 -3.71 -0.90
C LEU A 794 -18.96 -3.52 -2.35
N VAL A 795 -17.67 -3.25 -2.58
CA VAL A 795 -17.17 -3.05 -3.96
C VAL A 795 -17.20 -4.33 -4.78
N THR A 796 -17.03 -5.49 -4.13
CA THR A 796 -17.18 -6.82 -4.75
C THR A 796 -18.64 -7.09 -5.13
N ALA A 797 -19.60 -6.80 -4.24
CA ALA A 797 -21.02 -6.92 -4.54
C ALA A 797 -21.43 -6.05 -5.73
N GLN A 798 -21.03 -4.77 -5.76
CA GLN A 798 -21.32 -3.88 -6.89
C GLN A 798 -20.72 -4.39 -8.22
N ALA A 799 -19.45 -4.81 -8.21
CA ALA A 799 -18.76 -5.28 -9.41
C ALA A 799 -19.36 -6.59 -9.96
N GLN A 800 -19.62 -7.56 -9.08
CA GLN A 800 -20.29 -8.79 -9.48
C GLN A 800 -21.73 -8.55 -9.94
N THR A 801 -22.47 -7.64 -9.30
CA THR A 801 -23.83 -7.25 -9.72
C THR A 801 -23.81 -6.70 -11.15
N ALA A 802 -22.85 -5.81 -11.47
CA ALA A 802 -22.69 -5.28 -12.82
C ALA A 802 -22.38 -6.40 -13.84
N GLN A 803 -21.47 -7.33 -13.53
CA GLN A 803 -21.19 -8.50 -14.38
C GLN A 803 -22.44 -9.40 -14.53
N ARG A 804 -23.23 -9.60 -13.47
CA ARG A 804 -24.49 -10.34 -13.49
C ARG A 804 -25.55 -9.66 -14.36
N PHE A 805 -25.66 -8.33 -14.36
CA PHE A 805 -26.59 -7.63 -15.26
C PHE A 805 -26.22 -7.84 -16.74
N ALA A 806 -24.93 -7.90 -17.09
CA ALA A 806 -24.51 -8.22 -18.45
C ALA A 806 -24.89 -9.66 -18.86
N THR A 807 -24.47 -10.66 -18.07
CA THR A 807 -24.75 -12.08 -18.39
C THR A 807 -26.25 -12.41 -18.35
N THR A 808 -26.99 -11.73 -17.48
CA THR A 808 -28.46 -11.68 -17.45
C THR A 808 -29.06 -11.28 -18.78
N GLN A 809 -28.71 -10.10 -19.31
CA GLN A 809 -29.33 -9.61 -20.54
C GLN A 809 -28.90 -10.49 -21.72
N ILE A 810 -27.65 -10.95 -21.74
CA ILE A 810 -27.16 -11.94 -22.71
C ILE A 810 -27.99 -13.24 -22.66
N SER A 811 -28.34 -13.74 -21.47
CA SER A 811 -29.20 -14.92 -21.31
C SER A 811 -30.64 -14.67 -21.74
N ASN A 812 -31.22 -13.51 -21.43
CA ASN A 812 -32.59 -13.14 -21.81
C ASN A 812 -32.74 -12.96 -23.33
N PHE A 813 -31.88 -12.14 -23.96
CA PHE A 813 -31.88 -11.93 -25.40
C PHE A 813 -31.45 -13.21 -26.16
N GLY A 814 -30.46 -13.93 -25.64
CA GLY A 814 -30.06 -15.25 -26.15
C GLY A 814 -31.20 -16.27 -26.13
N SER A 815 -32.03 -16.27 -25.08
CA SER A 815 -33.23 -17.11 -24.98
C SER A 815 -34.33 -16.73 -25.98
N ARG A 816 -34.32 -15.52 -26.58
CA ARG A 816 -35.17 -15.19 -27.76
C ARG A 816 -34.49 -15.63 -29.05
N LEU A 817 -33.20 -15.34 -29.23
CA LEU A 817 -32.43 -15.74 -30.41
C LEU A 817 -32.55 -17.24 -30.70
N GLU A 818 -32.40 -18.07 -29.68
CA GLU A 818 -32.65 -19.53 -29.72
C GLU A 818 -34.06 -19.90 -30.19
N ARG A 819 -35.10 -19.15 -29.81
CA ARG A 819 -36.49 -19.42 -30.26
C ARG A 819 -36.67 -19.16 -31.75
N LEU A 820 -35.88 -18.27 -32.35
CA LEU A 820 -35.93 -17.97 -33.78
C LEU A 820 -35.47 -19.16 -34.65
N HIS A 821 -34.72 -20.11 -34.08
CA HIS A 821 -34.31 -21.37 -34.74
C HIS A 821 -35.51 -22.31 -34.95
N ASP A 822 -36.40 -22.39 -33.96
CA ASP A 822 -37.61 -23.22 -33.98
C ASP A 822 -38.82 -22.51 -34.64
N GLU A 823 -38.72 -21.19 -34.83
CA GLU A 823 -39.63 -20.38 -35.65
C GLU A 823 -39.19 -20.37 -37.13
N GLY A 824 -39.77 -21.26 -37.95
CA GLY A 824 -39.57 -21.28 -39.41
C GLY A 824 -40.23 -20.10 -40.14
N LEU A 825 -41.07 -20.35 -41.16
CA LEU A 825 -41.91 -19.31 -41.79
C LEU A 825 -43.08 -18.83 -40.90
N ARG A 826 -42.89 -18.77 -39.58
CA ARG A 826 -43.96 -18.66 -38.57
C ARG A 826 -43.68 -17.48 -37.64
N GLN A 827 -44.69 -16.65 -37.37
CA GLN A 827 -44.70 -15.75 -36.22
C GLN A 827 -45.06 -16.51 -34.94
N ALA A 828 -44.51 -16.10 -33.80
CA ALA A 828 -44.97 -16.51 -32.47
C ALA A 828 -44.60 -15.45 -31.43
N ASP A 829 -45.60 -14.83 -30.81
CA ASP A 829 -45.36 -13.93 -29.68
C ASP A 829 -45.13 -14.76 -28.40
N SER A 830 -44.16 -14.33 -27.58
CA SER A 830 -43.69 -15.13 -26.43
C SER A 830 -43.52 -14.32 -25.16
N PHE A 831 -43.86 -14.90 -24.01
CA PHE A 831 -43.78 -14.31 -22.68
C PHE A 831 -43.06 -15.29 -21.75
N ASP A 832 -41.81 -15.03 -21.42
CA ASP A 832 -40.94 -15.93 -20.65
C ASP A 832 -40.57 -15.24 -19.33
N ILE A 833 -40.87 -15.81 -18.15
CA ILE A 833 -40.47 -15.27 -16.85
C ILE A 833 -39.97 -16.37 -15.92
N GLN A 834 -38.68 -16.35 -15.64
CA GLN A 834 -38.04 -17.16 -14.61
C GLN A 834 -38.23 -16.52 -13.21
N VAL A 835 -38.46 -17.34 -12.19
CA VAL A 835 -38.82 -16.97 -10.82
C VAL A 835 -37.99 -17.81 -9.84
N GLY A 836 -37.50 -17.22 -8.75
CA GLY A 836 -36.80 -17.92 -7.68
C GLY A 836 -37.72 -18.18 -6.50
N ALA A 837 -37.66 -19.38 -5.92
CA ALA A 837 -38.38 -19.75 -4.69
C ALA A 837 -37.39 -20.17 -3.60
N ASN A 838 -37.71 -19.83 -2.33
CA ASN A 838 -36.78 -19.93 -1.21
C ASN A 838 -37.28 -20.91 -0.12
N THR A 839 -36.39 -21.76 0.40
CA THR A 839 -36.56 -22.51 1.65
C THR A 839 -35.79 -21.82 2.78
N ILE A 840 -36.48 -20.99 3.57
CA ILE A 840 -35.86 -20.17 4.63
C ILE A 840 -35.35 -21.05 5.77
N GLY A 841 -34.02 -21.08 5.95
CA GLY A 841 -33.39 -21.57 7.17
C GLY A 841 -33.54 -20.58 8.32
N ARG A 842 -34.39 -20.89 9.31
CA ARG A 842 -34.55 -20.08 10.53
C ARG A 842 -33.44 -20.37 11.54
N ARG A 843 -32.59 -19.38 11.83
CA ARG A 843 -31.82 -19.11 13.07
C ARG A 843 -31.08 -17.76 12.87
N ASP A 844 -30.86 -16.90 13.86
CA ASP A 844 -31.20 -16.96 15.30
C ASP A 844 -31.90 -15.67 15.79
N ARG A 845 -32.37 -15.66 17.04
CA ARG A 845 -32.95 -14.45 17.68
C ARG A 845 -31.91 -13.78 18.57
N GLY A 846 -31.51 -12.55 18.24
CA GLY A 846 -30.71 -11.67 19.09
C GLY A 846 -31.32 -10.27 19.11
N ALA A 847 -31.68 -9.78 20.30
CA ALA A 847 -32.44 -8.56 20.58
C ALA A 847 -32.31 -7.39 19.57
N MET A 848 -33.44 -7.01 18.94
CA MET A 848 -33.68 -5.64 18.48
C MET A 848 -34.99 -5.12 19.06
N ARG A 849 -35.00 -3.80 19.30
CA ARG A 849 -36.02 -3.02 20.03
C ARG A 849 -37.16 -2.61 19.09
N ASP A 850 -38.33 -2.28 19.63
CA ASP A 850 -39.47 -1.77 18.85
C ASP A 850 -39.06 -0.64 17.88
N GLY A 851 -39.52 -0.70 16.63
CA GLY A 851 -39.16 0.36 15.67
C GLY A 851 -39.72 0.30 14.25
N ASP A 852 -39.87 -0.86 13.57
CA ASP A 852 -40.35 -0.84 12.17
C ASP A 852 -41.08 -2.11 11.69
N ALA A 853 -42.41 -2.06 11.73
CA ALA A 853 -43.30 -3.19 11.38
C ALA A 853 -43.72 -3.20 9.90
N ARG A 854 -42.77 -3.18 8.95
CA ARG A 854 -43.06 -3.17 7.50
C ARG A 854 -42.27 -4.16 6.61
N GLN A 855 -41.67 -5.21 7.19
CA GLN A 855 -41.08 -6.30 6.40
C GLN A 855 -42.15 -7.24 5.80
N GLY A 856 -42.76 -6.81 4.70
CA GLY A 856 -43.47 -7.72 3.79
C GLY A 856 -42.49 -8.65 3.05
N SER A 857 -42.97 -9.78 2.54
CA SER A 857 -42.16 -10.78 1.83
C SER A 857 -41.24 -10.15 0.77
N PRO A 858 -39.95 -10.53 0.66
CA PRO A 858 -39.03 -9.92 -0.29
C PRO A 858 -39.48 -10.09 -1.75
N ILE A 859 -40.24 -11.14 -2.08
CA ILE A 859 -40.86 -11.32 -3.40
C ILE A 859 -41.90 -10.22 -3.68
N ALA A 860 -42.68 -9.80 -2.66
CA ALA A 860 -43.63 -8.70 -2.79
C ALA A 860 -42.92 -7.33 -2.89
N GLN A 861 -41.80 -7.13 -2.18
CA GLN A 861 -40.98 -5.92 -2.29
C GLN A 861 -40.18 -5.84 -3.62
N ALA A 862 -39.93 -6.97 -4.26
CA ALA A 862 -39.36 -7.04 -5.61
C ALA A 862 -40.40 -6.71 -6.70
N LEU A 863 -41.63 -7.25 -6.56
CA LEU A 863 -42.72 -7.08 -7.55
C LEU A 863 -43.52 -5.79 -7.40
N GLY A 864 -43.53 -5.15 -6.22
CA GLY A 864 -44.39 -4.02 -5.86
C GLY A 864 -44.11 -2.67 -6.56
N ALA A 865 -43.29 -2.64 -7.62
CA ALA A 865 -42.84 -1.41 -8.28
C ALA A 865 -42.72 -1.55 -9.81
N VAL A 866 -43.71 -2.14 -10.48
CA VAL A 866 -43.90 -1.96 -11.93
C VAL A 866 -44.83 -0.75 -12.15
N PRO A 867 -44.34 0.41 -12.64
CA PRO A 867 -45.21 1.53 -12.95
C PRO A 867 -46.13 1.18 -14.12
N ALA A 868 -47.44 1.33 -13.93
CA ALA A 868 -48.46 0.92 -14.91
C ALA A 868 -48.39 1.67 -16.26
N SER A 869 -47.56 2.72 -16.36
CA SER A 869 -47.23 3.44 -17.59
C SER A 869 -46.17 2.76 -18.47
N ALA A 870 -45.44 1.75 -17.97
CA ALA A 870 -44.38 1.06 -18.71
C ALA A 870 -44.89 -0.08 -19.62
N LEU A 871 -46.19 -0.40 -19.60
CA LEU A 871 -46.80 -1.41 -20.46
C LEU A 871 -47.42 -0.76 -21.71
N PRO A 872 -47.05 -1.18 -22.94
CA PRO A 872 -47.72 -0.74 -24.15
C PRO A 872 -49.21 -1.11 -24.12
N ARG A 873 -50.10 -0.12 -24.15
CA ARG A 873 -51.54 -0.34 -24.31
C ARG A 873 -51.82 -0.76 -25.75
N LEU A 874 -51.70 -2.06 -26.04
CA LEU A 874 -52.17 -2.69 -27.27
C LEU A 874 -53.68 -2.46 -27.40
N SER A 875 -54.04 -1.41 -28.11
CA SER A 875 -55.44 -1.07 -28.40
C SER A 875 -55.95 -2.03 -29.47
N ALA A 876 -56.92 -2.87 -29.11
CA ALA A 876 -57.54 -3.82 -30.03
C ALA A 876 -58.35 -3.07 -31.09
N GLY A 877 -57.69 -2.72 -32.20
CA GLY A 877 -58.33 -2.08 -33.35
C GLY A 877 -59.36 -3.01 -33.99
N LYS A 878 -60.65 -2.65 -33.87
CA LYS A 878 -61.71 -3.26 -34.69
C LYS A 878 -61.56 -2.78 -36.13
N THR A 879 -61.36 -3.70 -37.05
CA THR A 879 -61.63 -3.53 -38.48
C THR A 879 -62.37 -4.75 -39.01
N ASP A 880 -63.27 -4.54 -39.96
CA ASP A 880 -64.36 -5.48 -40.24
C ASP A 880 -63.95 -6.79 -40.94
N ALA A 881 -64.74 -7.83 -40.68
CA ALA A 881 -64.60 -9.12 -41.32
C ALA A 881 -65.13 -9.08 -42.77
N ARG A 882 -64.23 -9.05 -43.76
CA ARG A 882 -64.50 -9.50 -45.14
C ARG A 882 -63.27 -10.15 -45.76
N ASP A 883 -63.53 -11.31 -46.35
CA ASP A 883 -62.63 -12.28 -47.00
C ASP A 883 -61.34 -11.72 -47.64
N THR A 884 -60.20 -11.96 -46.98
CA THR A 884 -58.90 -12.19 -47.62
C THR A 884 -58.10 -13.21 -46.81
N ARG A 885 -57.25 -14.02 -47.47
CA ARG A 885 -56.33 -14.94 -46.78
C ARG A 885 -55.20 -14.14 -46.10
N PRO A 886 -54.89 -14.36 -44.81
CA PRO A 886 -53.83 -13.63 -44.14
C PRO A 886 -52.46 -13.85 -44.80
N VAL A 887 -51.80 -12.77 -45.20
CA VAL A 887 -50.38 -12.78 -45.53
C VAL A 887 -49.59 -12.69 -44.21
N PRO A 888 -48.70 -13.63 -43.89
CA PRO A 888 -48.01 -13.65 -42.58
C PRO A 888 -47.10 -12.43 -42.41
N GLY A 889 -47.39 -11.62 -41.39
CA GLY A 889 -46.71 -10.34 -41.13
C GLY A 889 -45.30 -10.51 -40.58
N ARG A 890 -44.30 -9.84 -41.18
CA ARG A 890 -42.87 -10.06 -40.88
C ARG A 890 -42.39 -9.63 -39.48
N LEU A 891 -43.25 -9.10 -38.62
CA LEU A 891 -42.92 -8.54 -37.30
C LEU A 891 -43.48 -9.45 -36.18
N ALA A 892 -42.73 -9.64 -35.10
CA ALA A 892 -43.16 -10.35 -33.89
C ALA A 892 -42.72 -9.61 -32.61
N PHE A 893 -43.42 -9.83 -31.51
CA PHE A 893 -43.15 -9.21 -30.20
C PHE A 893 -42.88 -10.26 -29.12
N TRP A 894 -42.04 -9.93 -28.15
CA TRP A 894 -41.76 -10.85 -27.04
C TRP A 894 -41.38 -10.14 -25.75
N THR A 895 -41.60 -10.85 -24.63
CA THR A 895 -41.01 -10.53 -23.33
C THR A 895 -40.27 -11.74 -22.77
N GLY A 896 -39.27 -11.44 -21.96
CA GLY A 896 -38.40 -12.36 -21.26
C GLY A 896 -38.18 -11.85 -19.83
N GLY A 897 -37.60 -12.67 -18.97
CA GLY A 897 -37.31 -12.26 -17.61
C GLY A 897 -36.90 -13.41 -16.73
N PHE A 898 -36.37 -13.08 -15.56
CA PHE A 898 -35.85 -14.02 -14.60
C PHE A 898 -35.78 -13.43 -13.19
N VAL A 899 -35.72 -14.34 -12.23
CA VAL A 899 -35.32 -14.09 -10.85
C VAL A 899 -34.34 -15.20 -10.50
N ASN A 900 -33.22 -14.81 -9.91
CA ASN A 900 -32.12 -15.67 -9.52
C ASN A 900 -31.81 -15.39 -8.04
N LEU A 901 -31.79 -16.46 -7.26
CA LEU A 901 -31.33 -16.44 -5.87
C LEU A 901 -29.94 -17.06 -5.86
N GLY A 902 -29.00 -16.41 -5.18
CA GLY A 902 -27.62 -16.90 -5.13
C GLY A 902 -26.92 -16.55 -3.83
N THR A 903 -25.91 -17.36 -3.52
CA THR A 903 -25.02 -17.18 -2.36
C THR A 903 -23.59 -17.40 -2.81
N SER A 904 -22.67 -16.51 -2.43
CA SER A 904 -21.24 -16.65 -2.67
C SER A 904 -20.50 -16.54 -1.34
N ASP A 905 -19.53 -17.42 -1.12
CA ASP A 905 -18.82 -17.52 0.16
C ASP A 905 -17.32 -17.72 -0.07
N THR A 906 -16.52 -16.89 0.59
CA THR A 906 -15.06 -16.86 0.51
C THR A 906 -14.52 -16.62 1.91
N ASP A 907 -13.29 -17.07 2.21
CA ASP A 907 -12.71 -17.16 3.56
C ASP A 907 -12.78 -15.89 4.45
N SER A 908 -13.11 -14.73 3.89
CA SER A 908 -13.34 -13.47 4.63
C SER A 908 -14.62 -12.71 4.26
N ILE A 909 -15.38 -13.12 3.23
CA ILE A 909 -16.53 -12.38 2.70
C ILE A 909 -17.63 -13.34 2.23
N ARG A 910 -18.83 -13.15 2.80
CA ARG A 910 -20.09 -13.78 2.38
C ARG A 910 -21.00 -12.74 1.72
N LEU A 911 -21.66 -13.15 0.63
CA LEU A 911 -22.62 -12.36 -0.15
C LEU A 911 -23.91 -13.17 -0.38
N ASP A 912 -25.03 -12.69 0.16
CA ASP A 912 -26.36 -13.28 -0.05
C ASP A 912 -27.20 -12.33 -0.92
N ARG A 913 -27.80 -12.83 -2.01
CA ARG A 913 -28.38 -11.95 -3.05
C ARG A 913 -29.66 -12.43 -3.70
N THR A 914 -30.52 -11.47 -4.05
CA THR A 914 -31.71 -11.64 -4.89
C THR A 914 -31.60 -10.75 -6.11
N LEU A 915 -31.51 -11.36 -7.29
CA LEU A 915 -31.44 -10.69 -8.59
C LEU A 915 -32.75 -10.91 -9.35
N VAL A 916 -33.29 -9.84 -9.94
CA VAL A 916 -34.45 -9.84 -10.84
C VAL A 916 -34.08 -9.12 -12.12
N GLY A 917 -34.66 -9.52 -13.25
CA GLY A 917 -34.70 -8.65 -14.42
C GLY A 917 -35.69 -9.13 -15.47
N ILE A 918 -36.18 -8.18 -16.26
CA ILE A 918 -37.21 -8.37 -17.27
C ILE A 918 -36.69 -7.73 -18.56
N SER A 919 -36.88 -8.39 -19.69
CA SER A 919 -36.50 -7.90 -21.01
C SER A 919 -37.69 -8.02 -21.96
N GLY A 920 -37.66 -7.31 -23.07
CA GLY A 920 -38.66 -7.46 -24.11
C GLY A 920 -38.28 -6.70 -25.37
N GLY A 921 -38.88 -7.06 -26.49
CA GLY A 921 -38.46 -6.53 -27.78
C GLY A 921 -39.41 -6.85 -28.92
N ALA A 922 -38.96 -6.46 -30.11
CA ALA A 922 -39.62 -6.71 -31.37
C ALA A 922 -38.56 -7.11 -32.41
N ASP A 923 -38.86 -8.13 -33.20
CA ASP A 923 -37.98 -8.61 -34.26
C ASP A 923 -38.69 -8.77 -35.61
N TYR A 924 -37.91 -8.57 -36.67
CA TYR A 924 -38.37 -8.55 -38.04
C TYR A 924 -37.64 -9.60 -38.89
N ARG A 925 -38.40 -10.39 -39.65
CA ARG A 925 -37.89 -11.48 -40.48
C ARG A 925 -37.56 -11.00 -41.89
N TYR A 926 -36.29 -10.65 -42.11
CA TYR A 926 -35.76 -10.11 -43.37
C TYR A 926 -35.68 -11.16 -44.48
N SER A 927 -35.36 -12.41 -44.14
CA SER A 927 -35.36 -13.55 -45.08
C SER A 927 -35.86 -14.83 -44.39
N ARG A 928 -35.82 -15.99 -45.06
CA ARG A 928 -36.12 -17.27 -44.40
C ARG A 928 -35.09 -17.65 -43.33
N HIS A 929 -33.89 -17.08 -43.43
CA HIS A 929 -32.71 -17.45 -42.66
C HIS A 929 -32.18 -16.30 -41.79
N LEU A 930 -32.68 -15.07 -41.95
CA LEU A 930 -32.24 -13.89 -41.21
C LEU A 930 -33.41 -13.20 -40.53
N VAL A 931 -33.32 -13.11 -39.20
CA VAL A 931 -34.18 -12.29 -38.35
C VAL A 931 -33.28 -11.31 -37.59
N ALA A 932 -33.70 -10.05 -37.46
CA ALA A 932 -33.02 -9.09 -36.60
C ALA A 932 -34.04 -8.20 -35.87
N GLY A 933 -33.70 -7.76 -34.67
CA GLY A 933 -34.61 -7.05 -33.79
C GLY A 933 -33.92 -6.16 -32.76
N ILE A 934 -34.75 -5.49 -31.98
CA ILE A 934 -34.36 -4.58 -30.91
C ILE A 934 -35.09 -4.97 -29.63
N GLY A 935 -34.52 -4.63 -28.49
CA GLY A 935 -35.20 -4.81 -27.21
C GLY A 935 -34.65 -3.95 -26.08
N LEU A 936 -35.44 -3.87 -25.03
CA LEU A 936 -35.15 -3.18 -23.79
C LEU A 936 -35.04 -4.20 -22.64
N GLY A 937 -34.33 -3.83 -21.60
CA GLY A 937 -34.17 -4.62 -20.39
C GLY A 937 -34.21 -3.75 -19.14
N TYR A 938 -34.63 -4.34 -18.04
CA TYR A 938 -34.50 -3.82 -16.69
C TYR A 938 -33.92 -4.91 -15.80
N GLY A 939 -33.04 -4.54 -14.88
CA GLY A 939 -32.48 -5.41 -13.85
C GLY A 939 -32.50 -4.72 -12.50
N ARG A 940 -32.69 -5.50 -11.43
CA ARG A 940 -32.60 -5.05 -10.04
C ARG A 940 -31.99 -6.17 -9.19
N GLU A 941 -30.87 -5.90 -8.54
CA GLU A 941 -30.26 -6.80 -7.56
C GLU A 941 -30.34 -6.17 -6.16
N SER A 942 -30.51 -7.01 -5.15
CA SER A 942 -30.43 -6.65 -3.73
C SER A 942 -29.49 -7.65 -3.07
N THR A 943 -28.42 -7.15 -2.49
CA THR A 943 -27.31 -7.97 -1.97
C THR A 943 -26.93 -7.52 -0.57
N ASP A 944 -27.03 -8.46 0.37
CA ASP A 944 -26.59 -8.34 1.76
C ASP A 944 -25.14 -8.83 1.88
N ILE A 945 -24.34 -8.12 2.67
CA ILE A 945 -22.88 -8.25 2.74
C ILE A 945 -22.46 -8.48 4.20
N GLY A 946 -21.54 -9.42 4.41
CA GLY A 946 -20.93 -9.65 5.72
C GLY A 946 -21.95 -10.15 6.75
N GLN A 947 -21.88 -9.59 7.97
CA GLN A 947 -22.82 -9.90 9.06
C GLN A 947 -23.38 -8.66 9.77
N HIS A 948 -22.81 -7.47 9.53
CA HIS A 948 -23.13 -6.25 10.28
C HIS A 948 -24.19 -5.35 9.61
N GLY A 949 -24.85 -5.86 8.56
CA GLY A 949 -25.96 -5.18 7.90
C GLY A 949 -25.56 -4.21 6.78
N THR A 950 -24.36 -4.35 6.20
CA THR A 950 -24.00 -3.72 4.94
C THR A 950 -24.87 -4.27 3.81
N HIS A 951 -25.34 -3.39 2.93
CA HIS A 951 -26.35 -3.69 1.94
C HIS A 951 -26.16 -2.84 0.69
N THR A 952 -26.38 -3.40 -0.50
CA THR A 952 -26.45 -2.63 -1.75
C THR A 952 -27.59 -3.09 -2.65
N ARG A 953 -28.17 -2.13 -3.37
CA ARG A 953 -29.24 -2.33 -4.35
C ARG A 953 -28.78 -1.80 -5.70
N GLY A 954 -28.47 -2.71 -6.61
CA GLY A 954 -28.17 -2.36 -8.00
C GLY A 954 -29.44 -2.29 -8.83
N GLN A 955 -29.45 -1.39 -9.81
CA GLN A 955 -30.44 -1.29 -10.87
C GLN A 955 -29.72 -1.17 -12.22
N ALA A 956 -30.33 -1.70 -13.27
CA ALA A 956 -29.85 -1.60 -14.64
C ALA A 956 -31.02 -1.30 -15.59
N VAL A 957 -30.85 -0.34 -16.50
CA VAL A 957 -31.74 -0.13 -17.63
C VAL A 957 -30.95 -0.37 -18.90
N SER A 958 -31.39 -1.33 -19.72
CA SER A 958 -30.64 -1.86 -20.86
C SER A 958 -31.38 -1.64 -22.19
N GLY A 959 -30.61 -1.46 -23.27
CA GLY A 959 -31.09 -1.49 -24.64
C GLY A 959 -30.17 -2.35 -25.50
N ALA A 960 -30.73 -3.16 -26.39
CA ALA A 960 -29.97 -4.11 -27.20
C ALA A 960 -30.50 -4.24 -28.64
N VAL A 961 -29.58 -4.60 -29.54
CA VAL A 961 -29.83 -5.01 -30.92
C VAL A 961 -29.33 -6.44 -31.10
N TYR A 962 -30.06 -7.26 -31.85
CA TYR A 962 -29.73 -8.68 -32.01
C TYR A 962 -30.14 -9.22 -33.37
N ALA A 963 -29.45 -10.25 -33.84
CA ALA A 963 -29.75 -10.94 -35.09
C ALA A 963 -29.46 -12.44 -35.00
N SER A 964 -30.29 -13.26 -35.63
CA SER A 964 -30.09 -14.69 -35.79
C SER A 964 -30.00 -15.03 -37.27
N TYR A 965 -28.96 -15.77 -37.65
CA TYR A 965 -28.73 -16.30 -38.98
C TYR A 965 -28.71 -17.83 -38.97
N HIS A 966 -29.71 -18.45 -39.59
CA HIS A 966 -29.96 -19.90 -39.56
C HIS A 966 -30.23 -20.44 -40.98
N PRO A 967 -29.17 -20.74 -41.76
CA PRO A 967 -29.29 -21.22 -43.14
C PRO A 967 -29.59 -22.72 -43.30
N GLY A 968 -29.60 -23.53 -42.23
CA GLY A 968 -29.74 -24.99 -42.37
C GLY A 968 -29.70 -25.74 -41.04
N ALA A 969 -28.61 -26.47 -40.77
CA ALA A 969 -28.35 -27.07 -39.46
C ALA A 969 -27.36 -26.24 -38.61
N VAL A 970 -26.57 -25.36 -39.24
CA VAL A 970 -25.70 -24.40 -38.54
C VAL A 970 -26.47 -23.12 -38.27
N PHE A 971 -26.24 -22.50 -37.10
CA PHE A 971 -26.72 -21.17 -36.77
C PHE A 971 -25.60 -20.26 -36.25
N VAL A 972 -25.81 -18.95 -36.40
CA VAL A 972 -25.00 -17.88 -35.80
C VAL A 972 -25.92 -16.81 -35.24
N ASP A 973 -25.84 -16.56 -33.94
CA ASP A 973 -26.61 -15.53 -33.23
C ASP A 973 -25.69 -14.43 -32.71
N GLY A 974 -25.98 -13.18 -33.05
CA GLY A 974 -25.26 -11.99 -32.60
C GLY A 974 -26.12 -11.10 -31.71
N LEU A 975 -25.52 -10.57 -30.65
CA LEU A 975 -26.13 -9.65 -29.70
C LEU A 975 -25.13 -8.54 -29.33
N LEU A 976 -25.59 -7.29 -29.35
CA LEU A 976 -24.89 -6.13 -28.80
C LEU A 976 -25.88 -5.26 -28.04
N GLY A 977 -25.52 -4.80 -26.84
CA GLY A 977 -26.35 -3.93 -26.03
C GLY A 977 -25.55 -3.07 -25.07
N MET A 978 -26.26 -2.16 -24.41
CA MET A 978 -25.73 -1.25 -23.40
C MET A 978 -26.67 -1.18 -22.20
N SER A 979 -26.13 -0.90 -21.02
CA SER A 979 -26.90 -0.64 -19.80
C SER A 979 -26.43 0.64 -19.12
N TYR A 980 -27.36 1.46 -18.65
CA TYR A 980 -27.11 2.42 -17.58
C TYR A 980 -27.28 1.70 -16.24
N LEU A 981 -26.38 1.95 -15.29
CA LEU A 981 -26.35 1.33 -13.97
C LEU A 981 -26.49 2.38 -12.87
N ASP A 982 -27.22 2.03 -11.81
CA ASP A 982 -27.42 2.86 -10.61
C ASP A 982 -27.40 1.96 -9.38
N PHE A 983 -26.69 2.37 -8.34
CA PHE A 983 -26.48 1.57 -7.13
C PHE A 983 -26.68 2.43 -5.89
N ASP A 984 -27.64 2.07 -5.06
CA ASP A 984 -27.72 2.57 -3.69
C ASP A 984 -26.95 1.62 -2.75
N SER A 985 -26.30 2.16 -1.73
CA SER A 985 -25.55 1.38 -0.75
C SER A 985 -25.57 1.99 0.64
N ARG A 986 -25.60 1.13 1.65
CA ARG A 986 -25.41 1.47 3.06
C ARG A 986 -24.38 0.51 3.64
N ARG A 987 -23.29 1.05 4.17
CA ARG A 987 -22.14 0.31 4.71
C ARG A 987 -22.06 0.46 6.22
N HIS A 988 -21.86 -0.65 6.92
CA HIS A 988 -21.53 -0.61 8.34
C HIS A 988 -20.08 -0.16 8.56
N VAL A 989 -19.87 0.76 9.49
CA VAL A 989 -18.53 1.20 9.89
C VAL A 989 -18.07 0.41 11.10
N THR A 990 -17.19 -0.56 10.87
CA THR A 990 -16.65 -1.49 11.88
C THR A 990 -16.04 -0.80 13.11
N VAL A 991 -15.50 0.41 12.96
CA VAL A 991 -14.85 1.18 14.03
C VAL A 991 -15.83 1.84 15.01
N THR A 992 -17.02 2.25 14.54
CA THR A 992 -17.95 3.11 15.29
C THR A 992 -19.37 2.57 15.41
N GLY A 993 -19.71 1.52 14.67
CA GLY A 993 -21.07 1.01 14.54
C GLY A 993 -21.98 1.86 13.64
N ALA A 994 -21.49 2.98 13.11
CA ALA A 994 -22.24 3.90 12.27
C ALA A 994 -22.61 3.28 10.91
N GLN A 995 -23.48 3.96 10.16
CA GLN A 995 -23.86 3.60 8.80
C GLN A 995 -23.43 4.72 7.86
N ALA A 996 -22.66 4.39 6.83
CA ALA A 996 -22.30 5.30 5.74
C ALA A 996 -23.19 4.99 4.53
N GLU A 997 -23.86 5.99 3.98
CA GLU A 997 -24.73 5.84 2.80
C GLU A 997 -24.03 6.40 1.56
N GLY A 998 -24.23 5.78 0.40
CA GLY A 998 -23.60 6.20 -0.84
C GLY A 998 -24.34 5.71 -2.08
N ARG A 999 -24.29 6.50 -3.16
CA ARG A 999 -24.91 6.18 -4.44
C ARG A 999 -23.90 6.24 -5.58
N ARG A 1000 -23.82 5.17 -6.37
CA ARG A 1000 -22.85 5.00 -7.47
C ARG A 1000 -23.56 4.77 -8.79
N THR A 1001 -23.14 5.46 -9.84
CA THR A 1001 -23.71 5.29 -11.19
C THR A 1001 -22.68 4.67 -12.13
N GLY A 1002 -23.12 4.09 -13.24
CA GLY A 1002 -22.22 3.47 -14.21
C GLY A 1002 -22.82 3.30 -15.60
N ALA A 1003 -21.97 2.94 -16.55
CA ALA A 1003 -22.35 2.59 -17.92
C ALA A 1003 -21.69 1.27 -18.33
N GLN A 1004 -22.41 0.46 -19.08
CA GLN A 1004 -22.01 -0.87 -19.50
C GLN A 1004 -22.30 -1.07 -20.99
N VAL A 1005 -21.40 -1.76 -21.69
CA VAL A 1005 -21.63 -2.36 -23.00
C VAL A 1005 -21.49 -3.88 -22.81
N PHE A 1006 -22.40 -4.65 -23.40
CA PHE A 1006 -22.40 -6.12 -23.34
C PHE A 1006 -22.73 -6.71 -24.71
N GLY A 1007 -22.27 -7.92 -24.97
CA GLY A 1007 -22.58 -8.61 -26.22
C GLY A 1007 -22.18 -10.08 -26.22
N SER A 1008 -22.67 -10.81 -27.20
CA SER A 1008 -22.31 -12.22 -27.40
C SER A 1008 -22.42 -12.64 -28.85
N LEU A 1009 -21.53 -13.54 -29.25
CA LEU A 1009 -21.61 -14.31 -30.49
C LEU A 1009 -21.80 -15.78 -30.11
N THR A 1010 -22.93 -16.37 -30.49
CA THR A 1010 -23.20 -17.81 -30.32
C THR A 1010 -23.19 -18.49 -31.68
N SER A 1011 -22.61 -19.67 -31.79
CA SER A 1011 -22.67 -20.52 -32.99
C SER A 1011 -22.81 -21.98 -32.59
N GLY A 1012 -23.63 -22.75 -33.31
CA GLY A 1012 -23.83 -24.16 -33.03
C GLY A 1012 -24.38 -24.95 -34.22
N TYR A 1013 -24.61 -26.23 -33.98
CA TYR A 1013 -25.14 -27.18 -34.96
C TYR A 1013 -26.32 -27.95 -34.39
N GLU A 1014 -27.47 -27.93 -35.07
CA GLU A 1014 -28.69 -28.61 -34.66
C GLU A 1014 -28.86 -29.98 -35.35
N PHE A 1015 -28.66 -31.05 -34.59
CA PHE A 1015 -29.07 -32.40 -34.97
C PHE A 1015 -30.57 -32.56 -34.68
N ARG A 1016 -31.40 -32.41 -35.73
CA ARG A 1016 -32.86 -32.59 -35.65
C ARG A 1016 -33.28 -33.96 -36.19
N GLY A 1017 -34.00 -34.73 -35.39
CA GLY A 1017 -34.77 -35.91 -35.80
C GLY A 1017 -36.21 -35.86 -35.28
N ASP A 1018 -37.06 -36.80 -35.68
CA ASP A 1018 -38.53 -36.77 -35.52
C ASP A 1018 -39.06 -36.42 -34.12
N LYS A 1019 -38.30 -36.74 -33.07
CA LYS A 1019 -38.65 -36.47 -31.66
C LYS A 1019 -37.51 -35.88 -30.83
N LEU A 1020 -36.30 -35.77 -31.37
CA LEU A 1020 -35.12 -35.35 -30.63
C LEU A 1020 -34.39 -34.23 -31.38
N LEU A 1021 -34.23 -33.11 -30.70
CA LEU A 1021 -33.25 -32.09 -31.00
C LEU A 1021 -32.02 -32.30 -30.10
N LEU A 1022 -30.83 -32.24 -30.70
CA LEU A 1022 -29.58 -32.10 -29.97
C LEU A 1022 -28.76 -30.96 -30.61
N SER A 1023 -28.30 -30.01 -29.79
CA SER A 1023 -27.66 -28.78 -30.27
C SER A 1023 -26.45 -28.41 -29.41
N PRO A 1024 -25.25 -28.94 -29.70
CA PRO A 1024 -24.01 -28.36 -29.20
C PRO A 1024 -23.77 -26.95 -29.79
N TYR A 1025 -23.24 -26.05 -28.96
CA TYR A 1025 -22.89 -24.68 -29.36
C TYR A 1025 -21.71 -24.13 -28.56
N GLY A 1026 -20.99 -23.18 -29.17
CA GLY A 1026 -20.05 -22.30 -28.49
C GLY A 1026 -20.63 -20.89 -28.39
N ARG A 1027 -20.42 -20.21 -27.26
CA ARG A 1027 -20.71 -18.77 -27.11
C ARG A 1027 -19.46 -18.05 -26.63
N LEU A 1028 -19.07 -17.00 -27.33
CA LEU A 1028 -18.20 -15.96 -26.76
C LEU A 1028 -19.10 -14.85 -26.24
N GLN A 1029 -18.93 -14.48 -24.98
CA GLN A 1029 -19.67 -13.39 -24.35
C GLN A 1029 -18.71 -12.40 -23.70
N ALA A 1030 -18.99 -11.11 -23.87
CA ALA A 1030 -18.15 -10.04 -23.39
C ALA A 1030 -18.98 -8.89 -22.80
N ALA A 1031 -18.40 -8.19 -21.84
CA ALA A 1031 -18.89 -6.90 -21.37
C ALA A 1031 -17.73 -6.00 -20.94
N TRP A 1032 -17.94 -4.69 -21.06
CA TRP A 1032 -17.10 -3.66 -20.46
C TRP A 1032 -18.01 -2.70 -19.70
N THR A 1033 -17.67 -2.40 -18.45
CA THR A 1033 -18.45 -1.55 -17.56
C THR A 1033 -17.54 -0.55 -16.89
N ARG A 1034 -17.91 0.73 -16.93
CA ARG A 1034 -17.31 1.78 -16.10
C ARG A 1034 -18.27 2.17 -15.00
N LEU A 1035 -17.93 1.85 -13.76
CA LEU A 1035 -18.59 2.38 -12.57
C LEU A 1035 -17.90 3.69 -12.20
N LYS A 1036 -18.66 4.77 -12.04
CA LYS A 1036 -18.11 6.05 -11.63
C LYS A 1036 -17.62 6.01 -10.18
N GLY A 1037 -16.76 6.95 -9.81
CA GLY A 1037 -16.49 7.25 -8.42
C GLY A 1037 -17.73 7.72 -7.67
N PHE A 1038 -17.73 7.52 -6.36
CA PHE A 1038 -18.78 8.01 -5.46
C PHE A 1038 -18.20 8.32 -4.08
N ARG A 1039 -18.89 9.18 -3.33
CA ARG A 1039 -18.56 9.59 -1.97
C ARG A 1039 -19.70 9.15 -1.06
N GLU A 1040 -19.36 8.59 0.09
CA GLU A 1040 -20.33 8.27 1.13
C GLU A 1040 -20.64 9.49 2.01
N HIS A 1041 -21.69 9.37 2.82
CA HIS A 1041 -22.10 10.34 3.81
C HIS A 1041 -22.84 9.66 4.97
N GLY A 1042 -22.70 10.19 6.19
CA GLY A 1042 -23.48 9.77 7.37
C GLY A 1042 -22.64 9.19 8.51
N ALA A 1043 -21.42 8.73 8.23
CA ALA A 1043 -20.45 8.26 9.24
C ALA A 1043 -19.35 9.30 9.58
N GLY A 1044 -19.35 10.47 8.95
CA GLY A 1044 -18.46 11.59 9.25
C GLY A 1044 -17.01 11.25 8.87
N ALA A 1045 -16.11 11.24 9.85
CA ALA A 1045 -14.69 10.90 9.65
C ALA A 1045 -14.43 9.45 9.16
N PHE A 1046 -15.48 8.64 8.97
CA PHE A 1046 -15.40 7.29 8.41
C PHE A 1046 -16.23 7.09 7.14
N ASP A 1047 -16.78 8.18 6.57
CA ASP A 1047 -17.27 8.20 5.20
C ASP A 1047 -16.09 8.03 4.23
N LEU A 1048 -16.25 7.19 3.21
CA LEU A 1048 -15.21 6.92 2.20
C LEU A 1048 -15.51 7.62 0.87
N THR A 1049 -14.47 7.80 0.08
CA THR A 1049 -14.55 8.18 -1.34
C THR A 1049 -13.91 7.08 -2.19
N TYR A 1050 -14.56 6.76 -3.29
CA TYR A 1050 -14.18 5.70 -4.22
C TYR A 1050 -13.96 6.30 -5.61
N ALA A 1051 -12.93 5.83 -6.32
CA ALA A 1051 -12.61 6.29 -7.67
C ALA A 1051 -13.52 5.66 -8.76
N ASP A 1052 -13.42 6.20 -9.98
CA ASP A 1052 -13.85 5.52 -11.19
C ASP A 1052 -13.18 4.14 -11.29
N GLN A 1053 -13.94 3.13 -11.73
CA GLN A 1053 -13.51 1.74 -11.80
C GLN A 1053 -14.01 1.10 -13.09
N ASP A 1054 -13.07 0.62 -13.90
CA ASP A 1054 -13.37 -0.21 -15.06
C ASP A 1054 -13.42 -1.70 -14.69
N LEU A 1055 -14.41 -2.39 -15.24
CA LEU A 1055 -14.65 -3.82 -15.14
C LEU A 1055 -14.76 -4.38 -16.56
N SER A 1056 -13.99 -5.39 -16.89
CA SER A 1056 -14.24 -6.23 -18.05
C SER A 1056 -14.94 -7.52 -17.67
N LEU A 1057 -15.46 -8.20 -18.68
CA LEU A 1057 -15.83 -9.61 -18.67
C LEU A 1057 -15.57 -10.13 -20.08
N LEU A 1058 -14.84 -11.24 -20.19
CA LEU A 1058 -14.71 -12.03 -21.40
C LEU A 1058 -14.79 -13.50 -20.98
N ALA A 1059 -15.76 -14.23 -21.52
CA ALA A 1059 -15.94 -15.64 -21.19
C ALA A 1059 -16.32 -16.47 -22.43
N GLY A 1060 -15.80 -17.69 -22.47
CA GLY A 1060 -16.22 -18.73 -23.40
C GLY A 1060 -17.19 -19.68 -22.71
N VAL A 1061 -18.26 -20.05 -23.40
CA VAL A 1061 -19.23 -21.07 -22.95
C VAL A 1061 -19.24 -22.20 -23.96
N ALA A 1062 -18.99 -23.42 -23.49
CA ALA A 1062 -19.27 -24.65 -24.22
C ALA A 1062 -20.64 -25.18 -23.75
N GLY A 1063 -21.62 -25.21 -24.64
CA GLY A 1063 -23.01 -25.51 -24.31
C GLY A 1063 -23.60 -26.67 -25.12
N MET A 1064 -24.58 -27.34 -24.54
CA MET A 1064 -25.31 -28.45 -25.14
C MET A 1064 -26.79 -28.34 -24.78
N ARG A 1065 -27.65 -28.09 -25.78
CA ARG A 1065 -29.11 -28.08 -25.69
C ARG A 1065 -29.69 -29.42 -26.14
N SER A 1066 -30.75 -29.89 -25.48
CA SER A 1066 -31.58 -30.99 -25.94
C SER A 1066 -33.08 -30.66 -25.80
N GLU A 1067 -33.89 -31.15 -26.73
CA GLU A 1067 -35.36 -31.16 -26.60
C GLU A 1067 -35.91 -32.50 -27.08
N TYR A 1068 -36.79 -33.13 -26.29
CA TYR A 1068 -37.42 -34.41 -26.62
C TYR A 1068 -38.95 -34.32 -26.59
N LEU A 1069 -39.59 -34.64 -27.73
CA LEU A 1069 -41.02 -34.49 -27.95
C LEU A 1069 -41.80 -35.79 -27.67
N ILE A 1070 -42.72 -35.70 -26.71
CA ILE A 1070 -43.67 -36.73 -26.29
C ILE A 1070 -45.07 -36.32 -26.82
N PRO A 1071 -45.54 -36.84 -27.97
CA PRO A 1071 -46.84 -36.48 -28.53
C PRO A 1071 -48.01 -36.99 -27.67
N THR A 1072 -49.10 -36.22 -27.62
CA THR A 1072 -50.33 -36.57 -26.88
C THR A 1072 -51.59 -36.39 -27.74
N SER A 1073 -52.73 -36.89 -27.24
CA SER A 1073 -54.03 -36.75 -27.92
C SER A 1073 -54.48 -35.28 -28.05
N TRP A 1074 -54.01 -34.39 -27.18
CA TRP A 1074 -54.38 -32.97 -27.13
C TRP A 1074 -53.26 -32.01 -27.56
N GLY A 1075 -52.04 -32.51 -27.79
CA GLY A 1075 -50.85 -31.69 -27.94
C GLY A 1075 -49.55 -32.50 -27.98
N ALA A 1076 -48.52 -31.99 -27.31
CA ALA A 1076 -47.28 -32.69 -26.99
C ALA A 1076 -46.68 -32.14 -25.68
N PHE A 1077 -45.80 -32.90 -25.04
CA PHE A 1077 -44.83 -32.38 -24.07
C PHE A 1077 -43.44 -32.33 -24.70
N ALA A 1078 -42.73 -31.22 -24.56
CA ALA A 1078 -41.30 -31.10 -24.86
C ALA A 1078 -40.51 -31.17 -23.55
N LEU A 1079 -39.70 -32.19 -23.35
CA LEU A 1079 -38.71 -32.23 -22.26
C LEU A 1079 -37.45 -31.51 -22.74
N ASN A 1080 -37.04 -30.44 -22.09
CA ASN A 1080 -35.87 -29.65 -22.49
C ASN A 1080 -34.74 -29.73 -21.47
N GLY A 1081 -33.51 -29.89 -21.95
CA GLY A 1081 -32.30 -29.96 -21.14
C GLY A 1081 -31.22 -29.02 -21.66
N ARG A 1082 -30.38 -28.52 -20.76
CA ARG A 1082 -29.17 -27.77 -21.10
C ARG A 1082 -28.06 -28.05 -20.09
N LEU A 1083 -26.84 -28.19 -20.61
CA LEU A 1083 -25.59 -28.16 -19.86
C LEU A 1083 -24.69 -27.08 -20.48
N GLU A 1084 -24.13 -26.20 -19.66
CA GLU A 1084 -23.16 -25.17 -20.07
C GLU A 1084 -21.95 -25.21 -19.13
N TYR A 1085 -20.75 -25.32 -19.68
CA TYR A 1085 -19.51 -25.02 -18.97
C TYR A 1085 -19.01 -23.65 -19.41
N THR A 1086 -18.77 -22.75 -18.46
CA THR A 1086 -18.30 -21.39 -18.69
C THR A 1086 -16.90 -21.22 -18.11
N ARG A 1087 -15.98 -20.67 -18.92
CA ARG A 1087 -14.66 -20.23 -18.51
C ARG A 1087 -14.48 -18.74 -18.76
N SER A 1088 -14.21 -17.97 -17.71
CA SER A 1088 -13.82 -16.55 -17.80
C SER A 1088 -12.32 -16.43 -18.07
N PHE A 1089 -11.97 -15.50 -18.94
CA PHE A 1089 -10.59 -15.13 -19.29
C PHE A 1089 -10.20 -13.77 -18.68
N THR A 1090 -10.93 -13.31 -17.66
CA THR A 1090 -10.82 -11.96 -17.10
C THR A 1090 -10.04 -11.95 -15.80
N GLY A 1091 -9.10 -11.00 -15.66
CA GLY A 1091 -8.40 -10.75 -14.40
C GLY A 1091 -9.28 -10.07 -13.33
N ARG A 1092 -8.71 -9.84 -12.14
CA ARG A 1092 -9.34 -9.00 -11.11
C ARG A 1092 -9.35 -7.54 -11.54
N SER A 1093 -10.39 -6.80 -11.17
CA SER A 1093 -10.40 -5.33 -11.24
C SER A 1093 -9.81 -4.75 -9.96
N ARG A 1094 -9.43 -3.47 -9.97
CA ARG A 1094 -8.94 -2.75 -8.79
C ARG A 1094 -9.81 -1.51 -8.56
N ALA A 1095 -10.35 -1.38 -7.35
CA ALA A 1095 -11.01 -0.16 -6.89
C ALA A 1095 -10.03 0.64 -6.02
N ALA A 1096 -9.88 1.93 -6.29
CA ALA A 1096 -9.18 2.83 -5.39
C ALA A 1096 -10.18 3.48 -4.41
N VAL A 1097 -9.80 3.55 -3.14
CA VAL A 1097 -10.62 4.06 -2.03
C VAL A 1097 -9.78 4.92 -1.08
N GLY A 1098 -10.42 5.84 -0.38
CA GLY A 1098 -9.83 6.65 0.68
C GLY A 1098 -10.90 7.27 1.57
N TYR A 1099 -10.49 8.03 2.58
CA TYR A 1099 -11.42 8.77 3.42
C TYR A 1099 -11.98 9.98 2.68
N ALA A 1100 -13.28 10.23 2.81
CA ALA A 1100 -13.96 11.29 2.07
C ALA A 1100 -13.33 12.67 2.33
N ASP A 1101 -12.97 12.96 3.57
CA ASP A 1101 -12.38 14.23 4.02
C ASP A 1101 -10.91 14.47 3.61
N THR A 1102 -10.28 13.55 2.87
CA THR A 1102 -8.92 13.75 2.32
C THR A 1102 -8.90 14.02 0.81
N ASP A 1103 -10.04 13.86 0.13
CA ASP A 1103 -10.21 13.91 -1.34
C ASP A 1103 -9.26 12.99 -2.16
N ALA A 1104 -8.52 12.10 -1.50
CA ALA A 1104 -7.53 11.22 -2.09
C ALA A 1104 -7.90 9.74 -1.87
N THR A 1105 -7.62 8.89 -2.86
CA THR A 1105 -7.85 7.43 -2.79
C THR A 1105 -6.53 6.65 -2.78
N PRO A 1106 -5.74 6.68 -1.68
CA PRO A 1106 -4.41 6.05 -1.63
C PRO A 1106 -4.46 4.53 -1.43
N TYR A 1107 -5.59 3.97 -1.01
CA TYR A 1107 -5.74 2.53 -0.77
C TYR A 1107 -6.35 1.84 -1.99
N ALA A 1108 -5.98 0.58 -2.22
CA ALA A 1108 -6.41 -0.21 -3.36
C ALA A 1108 -6.98 -1.56 -2.93
N ILE A 1109 -8.15 -1.90 -3.46
CA ILE A 1109 -8.84 -3.18 -3.26
C ILE A 1109 -8.84 -3.95 -4.57
N ASP A 1110 -8.31 -5.18 -4.57
CA ASP A 1110 -8.42 -6.11 -5.69
C ASP A 1110 -9.79 -6.78 -5.65
N VAL A 1111 -10.69 -6.35 -6.52
CA VAL A 1111 -12.11 -6.70 -6.52
C VAL A 1111 -12.34 -8.02 -7.25
N LEU A 1112 -13.05 -8.94 -6.59
CA LEU A 1112 -13.38 -10.25 -7.15
C LEU A 1112 -14.54 -10.13 -8.16
N GLY A 1113 -14.33 -10.65 -9.36
CA GLY A 1113 -15.41 -10.87 -10.33
C GLY A 1113 -16.22 -12.12 -10.00
N LEU A 1114 -17.00 -12.60 -10.98
CA LEU A 1114 -17.58 -13.94 -10.96
C LEU A 1114 -16.51 -15.05 -10.96
N SER A 1115 -16.92 -16.29 -10.64
CA SER A 1115 -16.03 -17.47 -10.71
C SER A 1115 -15.36 -17.59 -12.08
N GLN A 1116 -14.10 -18.03 -12.12
CA GLN A 1116 -13.38 -18.25 -13.36
C GLN A 1116 -13.91 -19.47 -14.11
N ASP A 1117 -14.15 -20.56 -13.39
CA ASP A 1117 -14.78 -21.76 -13.91
C ASP A 1117 -16.16 -21.96 -13.28
N ALA A 1118 -17.17 -22.26 -14.10
CA ALA A 1118 -18.53 -22.57 -13.63
C ALA A 1118 -19.26 -23.57 -14.53
N VAL A 1119 -20.15 -24.37 -13.93
CA VAL A 1119 -21.06 -25.29 -14.65
C VAL A 1119 -22.52 -24.93 -14.34
N SER A 1120 -23.31 -24.78 -15.39
CA SER A 1120 -24.75 -24.52 -15.41
C SER A 1120 -25.48 -25.76 -15.93
N ALA A 1121 -26.50 -26.22 -15.20
CA ALA A 1121 -27.35 -27.35 -15.59
C ALA A 1121 -28.84 -26.97 -15.45
N GLN A 1122 -29.61 -27.16 -16.52
CA GLN A 1122 -31.03 -26.84 -16.60
C GLN A 1122 -31.85 -28.04 -17.11
N LEU A 1123 -32.99 -28.29 -16.47
CA LEU A 1123 -33.97 -29.30 -16.87
C LEU A 1123 -35.38 -28.72 -16.83
N GLY A 1124 -36.23 -29.07 -17.79
CA GLY A 1124 -37.61 -28.57 -17.85
C GLY A 1124 -38.56 -29.41 -18.70
N VAL A 1125 -39.81 -28.96 -18.70
CA VAL A 1125 -40.92 -29.51 -19.48
C VAL A 1125 -41.82 -28.38 -19.99
N GLU A 1126 -42.23 -28.45 -21.25
CA GLU A 1126 -43.26 -27.58 -21.84
C GLU A 1126 -44.43 -28.40 -22.37
N ALA A 1127 -45.65 -28.07 -21.94
CA ALA A 1127 -46.88 -28.53 -22.58
C ALA A 1127 -47.21 -27.64 -23.78
N GLN A 1128 -47.39 -28.24 -24.96
CA GLN A 1128 -47.74 -27.58 -26.21
C GLN A 1128 -49.13 -28.05 -26.66
N TRP A 1129 -50.12 -27.16 -26.72
CA TRP A 1129 -51.50 -27.51 -27.09
C TRP A 1129 -51.77 -27.30 -28.59
N ARG A 1130 -52.67 -28.11 -29.15
CA ARG A 1130 -53.11 -28.02 -30.57
C ARG A 1130 -53.71 -26.65 -30.98
N ARG A 1131 -54.04 -25.77 -30.02
CA ARG A 1131 -54.52 -24.39 -30.25
C ARG A 1131 -53.43 -23.34 -30.03
N ASN A 1132 -52.23 -23.55 -30.56
CA ASN A 1132 -51.12 -22.59 -30.62
C ASN A 1132 -50.52 -22.08 -29.29
N VAL A 1133 -51.10 -22.42 -28.13
CA VAL A 1133 -50.57 -22.07 -26.81
C VAL A 1133 -49.56 -23.11 -26.34
N ALA A 1134 -48.50 -22.67 -25.65
CA ALA A 1134 -47.64 -23.53 -24.88
C ALA A 1134 -47.28 -22.92 -23.51
N ILE A 1135 -47.11 -23.77 -22.50
CA ILE A 1135 -46.74 -23.40 -21.13
C ILE A 1135 -45.65 -24.35 -20.64
N GLY A 1136 -44.53 -23.82 -20.16
CA GLY A 1136 -43.41 -24.64 -19.68
C GLY A 1136 -42.82 -24.18 -18.36
N ILE A 1137 -42.15 -25.10 -17.68
CA ILE A 1137 -41.43 -24.87 -16.43
C ILE A 1137 -40.05 -25.51 -16.54
N SER A 1138 -39.01 -24.84 -16.06
CA SER A 1138 -37.67 -25.44 -15.90
C SER A 1138 -37.08 -25.10 -14.54
N TYR A 1139 -36.04 -25.81 -14.13
CA TYR A 1139 -35.15 -25.45 -13.03
C TYR A 1139 -33.71 -25.40 -13.56
N GLN A 1140 -32.94 -24.43 -13.08
CA GLN A 1140 -31.52 -24.27 -13.37
C GLN A 1140 -30.74 -24.13 -12.06
N ASN A 1141 -29.63 -24.86 -11.97
CA ASN A 1141 -28.61 -24.68 -10.95
C ASN A 1141 -27.28 -24.30 -11.63
N THR A 1142 -26.51 -23.40 -11.02
CA THR A 1142 -25.14 -23.10 -11.45
C THR A 1142 -24.20 -23.18 -10.25
N TYR A 1143 -23.03 -23.78 -10.47
CA TYR A 1143 -21.97 -23.94 -9.47
C TYR A 1143 -20.65 -23.33 -9.99
N GLY A 1144 -20.05 -22.43 -9.22
CA GLY A 1144 -18.72 -21.85 -9.48
C GLY A 1144 -17.66 -22.48 -8.59
N PHE A 1145 -16.54 -22.93 -9.17
CA PHE A 1145 -15.53 -23.71 -8.45
C PHE A 1145 -14.66 -22.89 -7.50
N ASP A 1146 -14.44 -21.60 -7.80
CA ASP A 1146 -13.38 -20.79 -7.17
C ASP A 1146 -13.86 -19.96 -5.97
N GLN A 1147 -15.18 -19.82 -5.80
CA GLN A 1147 -15.83 -18.98 -4.78
C GLN A 1147 -17.01 -19.71 -4.10
N ASN A 1148 -17.04 -21.06 -4.20
CA ASN A 1148 -18.13 -21.94 -3.74
C ASN A 1148 -19.54 -21.44 -4.14
N ALA A 1149 -19.63 -20.70 -5.25
CA ALA A 1149 -20.77 -19.86 -5.59
C ALA A 1149 -21.92 -20.73 -6.12
N ARG A 1150 -23.14 -20.50 -5.62
CA ARG A 1150 -24.31 -21.32 -5.91
C ARG A 1150 -25.51 -20.48 -6.28
N ASP A 1151 -26.09 -20.80 -7.43
CA ASP A 1151 -27.19 -20.07 -8.04
C ASP A 1151 -28.37 -21.00 -8.34
N HIS A 1152 -29.58 -20.52 -8.05
CA HIS A 1152 -30.83 -21.25 -8.22
C HIS A 1152 -31.90 -20.37 -8.91
N ALA A 1153 -32.55 -20.90 -9.95
CA ALA A 1153 -33.62 -20.18 -10.67
C ALA A 1153 -34.60 -21.15 -11.38
N PHE A 1154 -35.91 -20.88 -11.37
CA PHE A 1154 -36.93 -21.72 -12.02
C PHE A 1154 -37.61 -20.97 -13.17
N ARG A 1155 -37.52 -21.42 -14.43
CA ARG A 1155 -38.20 -20.75 -15.57
C ARG A 1155 -39.68 -21.06 -15.57
N ILE A 1156 -40.54 -20.08 -15.88
CA ILE A 1156 -41.95 -20.28 -16.25
C ILE A 1156 -42.17 -19.59 -17.60
N ARG A 1157 -42.57 -20.34 -18.62
CA ARG A 1157 -42.68 -19.86 -20.00
C ARG A 1157 -44.11 -19.95 -20.49
N PHE A 1158 -44.58 -18.92 -21.19
CA PHE A 1158 -45.86 -18.87 -21.89
C PHE A 1158 -45.61 -18.48 -23.35
N ARG A 1159 -46.27 -19.15 -24.29
CA ARG A 1159 -46.17 -18.88 -25.72
C ARG A 1159 -47.56 -18.92 -26.34
N THR A 1160 -47.82 -18.02 -27.27
CA THR A 1160 -49.08 -17.93 -28.01
C THR A 1160 -48.78 -17.66 -29.49
N ARG A 1161 -49.79 -17.73 -30.36
CA ARG A 1161 -49.70 -17.23 -31.74
C ARG A 1161 -50.97 -16.43 -32.02
N PHE A 1162 -50.78 -15.23 -32.55
CA PHE A 1162 -51.82 -14.36 -33.07
C PHE A 1162 -51.78 -14.39 -34.60
#